data_AF-A0A3Q8XA18-F1
#
_entry.id   AF-A0A3Q8XA18-F1
#
_cell.length_a   1.000
_cell.length_b   1.000
_cell.length_c   1.000
_cell.angle_alpha   90.00
_cell.angle_beta   90.00
_cell.angle_gamma   90.00
#
_symmetry.space_group_name_H-M   'P 1'
#
loop_
_entity.id
_entity.type
_entity.pdbx_description
1 polymer ?
#
loop_
_entity_poly.entity_id
_entity_poly.type
_entity_poly.pdbx_seq_one_letter_code
_entity_poly.pdbx_strand_id
1 'polypeptide(L)'
;MPSGIPHAHAFEAADAQTAIESYNAAFWDANAKYFWKTSNHDGYMDFWVEAELWELVMDAYQKATDPALKAQLRTQIDDVFDGAVSKYGQDWKNNTFNDDIMWWAMGSARAYQITNDPKYLERAEYYFNYVYDTQWDDEFAGGGIWWKSDDRTTKNACINFPAAEAAVFLYNATHNDRYKDAAEKIYRWGKTMLTDGKGKVFDRIETQNGSIPDATHYNQGTFIGAATGLYQVTGDNVYLDDAIAAAKFTKEKLVDENKLLRYEGPNGDLKGGKTILVRNLGYLQQAVNAREESTYKSFADSYNEWLAFNTDMAWSHRNNTNLVDGNWAGQQLSGTFEAWSSAAAVEALTVLKPHNNVLVYTRKDPYNKIEAENFNIVNGPGMEGSIEGSLQLGGIKDGYYAAYKNVDFGSGEGASGFIARASSGTGGGNIEVRLDAVDGPKVGTVHVEGTGGWNNFIDAGSLLKDEQGTTSSVTGVHDVYLVFKKTNDDYLFNLNWFKFTKSDPTKTDAYAKLQAENFASSDGLGVDGSGQFADGIHNNAYASYSGIDFGSGAAGITLHLASGNQGGSVEVKLDSLDGPSVGEIDIPALGSWDNWVDIASIIDDTKAVGIHDVYLIFHGADGNDYPCNLDWFTFSSIKGKARDAYSKLEAENFTNAVNVGTENGGNQTYLAGVYGPNNPYAMYNYIDFGDVSPTEFHIQAASATSGGTIEARIDGMNGPVIATAKVSGTGGWQTFKVFDGEVTAAAPVTGRHLVYLMFKGNDWLYNFDKFTFGDPSVFTAAPPVTEPVNDHIAPGDVENVNVIRNNSEMTVKWDGPYDIDADVVHVALLHDGEQVGDVREVKRGIQTAVFNDIKDDQVYSLRISAADKSGNESTGITVLAKVAPVYSLTVNGVALTEGAAVEDDGYIRFQAANGPSAIVKAILTFDGKTYPVTSNASNESSIALAGQLGARTVTVEVEDAAGNKLKKTITIQVKTSIGSLNNLVARYKAANEISNSLASQLTNSLDQAQHQLDKGKRDQAEKFINKFIDQVNKEKKNNVSDKAKAVFITDGQSILASL
;
A
#
# COMPACT_ATOMS: atom_id res chain seq x y z
N MET A 1 3.15 -41.98 14.20
CA MET A 1 3.55 -40.56 14.13
C MET A 1 4.64 -40.49 13.08
N PRO A 2 4.38 -39.99 11.86
CA PRO A 2 5.44 -39.83 10.87
C PRO A 2 6.39 -38.72 11.33
N SER A 3 7.67 -39.04 11.34
CA SER A 3 8.80 -38.17 11.69
C SER A 3 9.04 -37.16 10.56
N GLY A 4 8.74 -35.88 10.78
CA GLY A 4 8.99 -34.87 9.74
C GLY A 4 8.54 -33.43 10.04
N ILE A 5 7.83 -33.17 11.15
CA ILE A 5 7.69 -31.82 11.69
C ILE A 5 8.74 -31.71 12.80
N PRO A 6 9.79 -30.86 12.65
CA PRO A 6 10.66 -30.53 13.76
C PRO A 6 9.78 -30.11 14.94
N HIS A 7 10.01 -30.67 16.13
CA HIS A 7 9.47 -30.04 17.33
C HIS A 7 10.06 -28.63 17.38
N ALA A 8 9.22 -27.61 17.16
CA ALA A 8 9.69 -26.23 17.16
C ALA A 8 10.07 -25.83 18.58
N HIS A 9 11.33 -25.47 18.76
CA HIS A 9 11.73 -24.55 19.82
C HIS A 9 11.50 -23.13 19.27
N ALA A 10 11.06 -22.20 20.12
CA ALA A 10 11.03 -20.79 19.75
C ALA A 10 12.42 -20.37 19.26
N PHE A 11 12.49 -19.60 18.16
CA PHE A 11 13.77 -19.11 17.66
C PHE A 11 14.59 -18.44 18.78
N GLU A 12 15.90 -18.60 18.74
CA GLU A 12 16.82 -18.07 19.73
C GLU A 12 17.53 -16.82 19.18
N ALA A 13 18.08 -15.98 20.07
CA ALA A 13 18.87 -14.83 19.65
C ALA A 13 20.08 -15.22 18.77
N ALA A 14 20.60 -16.45 18.93
CA ALA A 14 21.68 -16.99 18.10
C ALA A 14 21.25 -17.29 16.65
N ASP A 15 19.94 -17.50 16.40
CA ASP A 15 19.42 -17.72 15.05
C ASP A 15 19.53 -16.45 14.21
N ALA A 16 19.29 -15.27 14.80
CA ALA A 16 19.47 -13.99 14.12
C ALA A 16 20.91 -13.77 13.63
N GLN A 17 21.89 -14.13 14.47
CA GLN A 17 23.30 -14.12 14.08
C GLN A 17 23.57 -15.08 12.91
N THR A 18 23.09 -16.33 13.02
CA THR A 18 23.27 -17.33 11.96
C THR A 18 22.66 -16.87 10.64
N ALA A 19 21.46 -16.28 10.69
CA ALA A 19 20.74 -15.80 9.53
C ALA A 19 21.49 -14.67 8.81
N ILE A 20 21.95 -13.62 9.51
CA ILE A 20 22.65 -12.49 8.88
C ILE A 20 24.03 -12.89 8.33
N GLU A 21 24.75 -13.79 9.01
CA GLU A 21 26.04 -14.31 8.53
C GLU A 21 25.86 -15.12 7.23
N SER A 22 24.87 -16.02 7.19
CA SER A 22 24.53 -16.79 6.00
C SER A 22 24.00 -15.91 4.86
N TYR A 23 23.20 -14.89 5.17
CA TYR A 23 22.69 -13.94 4.19
C TYR A 23 23.82 -13.15 3.54
N ASN A 24 24.73 -12.58 4.34
CA ASN A 24 25.92 -11.89 3.82
C ASN A 24 26.81 -12.83 3.00
N ALA A 25 27.02 -14.07 3.44
CA ALA A 25 27.81 -15.04 2.68
C ALA A 25 27.22 -15.34 1.28
N ALA A 26 25.90 -15.30 1.14
CA ALA A 26 25.22 -15.54 -0.13
C ALA A 26 25.18 -14.30 -1.04
N PHE A 27 24.93 -13.12 -0.47
CA PHE A 27 24.51 -11.94 -1.24
C PHE A 27 25.44 -10.73 -1.14
N TRP A 28 26.32 -10.61 -0.17
CA TRP A 28 27.16 -9.41 -0.01
C TRP A 28 28.43 -9.47 -0.87
N ASP A 29 28.65 -8.48 -1.75
CA ASP A 29 29.96 -8.25 -2.38
C ASP A 29 30.75 -7.15 -1.66
N ALA A 30 31.77 -7.56 -0.91
CA ALA A 30 32.66 -6.62 -0.22
C ALA A 30 33.52 -5.76 -1.16
N ASN A 31 33.70 -6.15 -2.43
CA ASN A 31 34.48 -5.36 -3.39
C ASN A 31 33.66 -4.20 -3.97
N ALA A 32 32.45 -4.50 -4.44
CA ALA A 32 31.52 -3.48 -4.92
C ALA A 32 30.85 -2.71 -3.77
N LYS A 33 30.87 -3.27 -2.56
CA LYS A 33 30.14 -2.80 -1.38
C LYS A 33 28.64 -2.71 -1.64
N TYR A 34 28.09 -3.77 -2.22
CA TYR A 34 26.73 -3.80 -2.73
C TYR A 34 26.18 -5.24 -2.68
N PHE A 35 24.87 -5.42 -2.50
CA PHE A 35 24.27 -6.76 -2.53
C PHE A 35 24.02 -7.26 -3.95
N TRP A 36 24.32 -8.53 -4.18
CA TRP A 36 23.84 -9.29 -5.34
C TRP A 36 22.33 -9.48 -5.25
N LYS A 37 21.65 -9.41 -6.40
CA LYS A 37 20.21 -9.64 -6.51
C LYS A 37 19.85 -11.11 -6.26
N THR A 38 20.71 -12.03 -6.70
CA THR A 38 20.51 -13.48 -6.58
C THR A 38 21.76 -14.20 -6.10
N SER A 39 21.58 -15.43 -5.62
CA SER A 39 22.67 -16.33 -5.21
C SER A 39 23.57 -16.78 -6.38
N ASN A 40 23.18 -16.53 -7.62
CA ASN A 40 23.99 -16.82 -8.82
C ASN A 40 24.92 -15.65 -9.18
N HIS A 41 24.79 -14.50 -8.52
CA HIS A 41 25.60 -13.29 -8.75
C HIS A 41 25.47 -12.76 -10.19
N ASP A 42 24.26 -12.81 -10.75
CA ASP A 42 23.92 -12.40 -12.13
C ASP A 42 23.58 -10.90 -12.28
N GLY A 43 23.47 -10.18 -11.16
CA GLY A 43 23.23 -8.73 -11.14
C GLY A 43 23.21 -8.18 -9.72
N TYR A 44 23.43 -6.87 -9.59
CA TYR A 44 23.33 -6.18 -8.30
C TYR A 44 21.89 -5.75 -8.00
N MET A 45 21.59 -5.57 -6.72
CA MET A 45 20.27 -5.21 -6.24
C MET A 45 19.76 -3.86 -6.80
N ASP A 46 18.44 -3.73 -6.90
CA ASP A 46 17.78 -2.51 -7.35
C ASP A 46 17.97 -1.40 -6.31
N PHE A 47 18.04 -0.14 -6.76
CA PHE A 47 18.52 0.98 -5.94
C PHE A 47 17.70 1.21 -4.66
N TRP A 48 16.36 1.16 -4.75
CA TRP A 48 15.48 1.35 -3.61
C TRP A 48 15.57 0.18 -2.62
N VAL A 49 15.64 -1.06 -3.13
CA VAL A 49 15.78 -2.27 -2.30
C VAL A 49 17.11 -2.28 -1.54
N GLU A 50 18.19 -1.75 -2.14
CA GLU A 50 19.49 -1.65 -1.44
C GLU A 50 19.39 -0.79 -0.16
N ALA A 51 18.54 0.24 -0.13
CA ALA A 51 18.27 1.01 1.09
C ALA A 51 17.59 0.14 2.16
N GLU A 52 16.68 -0.74 1.76
CA GLU A 52 16.00 -1.65 2.68
C GLU A 52 16.92 -2.73 3.25
N LEU A 53 17.87 -3.20 2.42
CA LEU A 53 18.93 -4.11 2.87
C LEU A 53 19.96 -3.38 3.75
N TRP A 54 20.18 -2.08 3.52
CA TRP A 54 20.99 -1.25 4.40
C TRP A 54 20.35 -1.14 5.79
N GLU A 55 19.04 -0.93 5.85
CA GLU A 55 18.27 -0.94 7.09
C GLU A 55 18.29 -2.31 7.79
N LEU A 56 18.21 -3.42 7.04
CA LEU A 56 18.39 -4.78 7.61
C LEU A 56 19.75 -4.93 8.33
N VAL A 57 20.83 -4.43 7.72
CA VAL A 57 22.17 -4.43 8.35
C VAL A 57 22.16 -3.58 9.62
N MET A 58 21.46 -2.44 9.64
CA MET A 58 21.30 -1.60 10.83
C MET A 58 20.53 -2.29 11.95
N ASP A 59 19.42 -2.95 11.63
CA ASP A 59 18.62 -3.71 12.61
C ASP A 59 19.45 -4.86 13.19
N ALA A 60 20.18 -5.60 12.35
CA ALA A 60 21.10 -6.65 12.79
C ALA A 60 22.22 -6.08 13.68
N TYR A 61 22.81 -4.93 13.34
CA TYR A 61 23.84 -4.27 14.15
C TYR A 61 23.32 -3.90 15.55
N GLN A 62 22.11 -3.34 15.64
CA GLN A 62 21.54 -2.92 16.92
C GLN A 62 21.32 -4.12 17.84
N LYS A 63 20.92 -5.27 17.29
CA LYS A 63 20.62 -6.51 18.02
C LYS A 63 21.82 -7.40 18.26
N ALA A 64 22.89 -7.28 17.47
CA ALA A 64 24.09 -8.10 17.60
C ALA A 64 24.71 -7.98 19.00
N THR A 65 24.91 -9.14 19.65
CA THR A 65 25.62 -9.27 20.92
C THR A 65 27.06 -9.76 20.75
N ASP A 66 27.37 -10.46 19.65
CA ASP A 66 28.75 -10.84 19.32
C ASP A 66 29.57 -9.60 18.91
N PRO A 67 30.69 -9.30 19.59
CA PRO A 67 31.46 -8.09 19.30
C PRO A 67 32.09 -8.04 17.90
N ALA A 68 32.47 -9.19 17.33
CA ALA A 68 33.11 -9.25 16.03
C ALA A 68 32.09 -9.01 14.91
N LEU A 69 30.95 -9.69 14.97
CA LEU A 69 29.83 -9.45 14.07
C LEU A 69 29.34 -8.00 14.17
N LYS A 70 29.19 -7.48 15.40
CA LYS A 70 28.75 -6.09 15.60
C LYS A 70 29.72 -5.08 14.99
N ALA A 71 31.02 -5.31 15.07
CA ALA A 71 32.03 -4.47 14.41
C ALA A 71 31.95 -4.59 12.88
N GLN A 72 31.78 -5.80 12.34
CA GLN A 72 31.61 -6.03 10.90
C GLN A 72 30.37 -5.33 10.36
N LEU A 73 29.21 -5.52 10.99
CA LEU A 73 27.95 -4.88 10.57
C LEU A 73 28.06 -3.36 10.68
N ARG A 74 28.76 -2.83 11.69
CA ARG A 74 29.02 -1.39 11.78
C ARG A 74 29.79 -0.88 10.57
N THR A 75 30.85 -1.56 10.15
CA THR A 75 31.58 -1.20 8.93
C THR A 75 30.71 -1.36 7.68
N GLN A 76 29.91 -2.42 7.62
CA GLN A 76 29.00 -2.67 6.50
C GLN A 76 27.96 -1.54 6.33
N ILE A 77 27.49 -0.91 7.41
CA ILE A 77 26.62 0.29 7.34
C ILE A 77 27.31 1.41 6.55
N ASP A 78 28.61 1.63 6.74
CA ASP A 78 29.32 2.65 5.96
C ASP A 78 29.53 2.20 4.51
N ASP A 79 29.86 0.92 4.33
CA ASP A 79 30.18 0.36 3.03
C ASP A 79 28.98 0.37 2.06
N VAL A 80 27.78 -0.01 2.50
CA VAL A 80 26.57 -0.01 1.64
C VAL A 80 26.31 1.39 1.07
N PHE A 81 26.37 2.43 1.91
CA PHE A 81 26.21 3.81 1.47
C PHE A 81 27.31 4.24 0.50
N ASP A 82 28.57 3.92 0.80
CA ASP A 82 29.70 4.24 -0.06
C ASP A 82 29.61 3.53 -1.43
N GLY A 83 29.12 2.28 -1.45
CA GLY A 83 28.89 1.50 -2.66
C GLY A 83 27.81 2.12 -3.55
N ALA A 84 26.67 2.49 -2.96
CA ALA A 84 25.61 3.21 -3.67
C ALA A 84 26.10 4.56 -4.21
N VAL A 85 26.85 5.33 -3.42
CA VAL A 85 27.46 6.59 -3.87
C VAL A 85 28.45 6.38 -5.02
N SER A 86 29.27 5.33 -4.96
CA SER A 86 30.23 4.99 -6.02
C SER A 86 29.52 4.69 -7.34
N LYS A 87 28.36 4.01 -7.27
CA LYS A 87 27.58 3.56 -8.42
C LYS A 87 26.67 4.64 -9.01
N TYR A 88 25.99 5.41 -8.15
CA TYR A 88 24.94 6.36 -8.56
C TYR A 88 25.31 7.83 -8.36
N GLY A 89 26.48 8.11 -7.80
CA GLY A 89 26.89 9.46 -7.40
C GLY A 89 26.30 9.86 -6.04
N GLN A 90 26.66 11.07 -5.58
CA GLN A 90 26.22 11.58 -4.27
C GLN A 90 24.91 12.37 -4.29
N ASP A 91 24.38 12.74 -5.47
CA ASP A 91 23.13 13.50 -5.58
C ASP A 91 22.11 12.69 -6.37
N TRP A 92 21.13 12.13 -5.65
CA TRP A 92 20.09 11.26 -6.18
C TRP A 92 18.84 12.00 -6.66
N LYS A 93 18.82 13.35 -6.68
CA LYS A 93 17.67 14.14 -7.18
C LYS A 93 17.37 13.95 -8.66
N ASN A 94 18.33 13.39 -9.41
CA ASN A 94 18.13 13.00 -10.80
C ASN A 94 17.33 11.70 -10.95
N ASN A 95 17.15 10.93 -9.88
CA ASN A 95 16.19 9.84 -9.87
C ASN A 95 14.78 10.43 -9.87
N THR A 96 13.95 10.04 -10.84
CA THR A 96 12.61 10.59 -10.95
C THR A 96 11.63 9.96 -9.98
N PHE A 97 11.96 8.81 -9.40
CA PHE A 97 11.19 8.11 -8.37
C PHE A 97 11.44 8.75 -6.98
N ASN A 98 10.41 9.38 -6.42
CA ASN A 98 10.53 10.09 -5.14
C ASN A 98 10.60 9.12 -3.96
N ASP A 99 9.98 7.94 -4.07
CA ASP A 99 10.10 6.83 -3.13
C ASP A 99 11.53 6.33 -3.02
N ASP A 100 12.21 6.05 -4.14
CA ASP A 100 13.64 5.69 -4.13
C ASP A 100 14.47 6.66 -3.28
N ILE A 101 14.27 7.97 -3.49
CA ILE A 101 14.98 9.02 -2.75
C ILE A 101 14.60 8.98 -1.26
N MET A 102 13.31 8.74 -0.95
CA MET A 102 12.81 8.75 0.42
C MET A 102 13.26 7.54 1.23
N TRP A 103 13.33 6.34 0.64
CA TRP A 103 13.89 5.14 1.28
C TRP A 103 15.34 5.40 1.72
N TRP A 104 16.15 5.98 0.85
CA TRP A 104 17.51 6.36 1.18
C TRP A 104 17.62 7.52 2.18
N ALA A 105 16.68 8.47 2.17
CA ALA A 105 16.61 9.53 3.18
C ALA A 105 16.32 8.97 4.58
N MET A 106 15.38 8.02 4.66
CA MET A 106 15.01 7.30 5.88
C MET A 106 16.19 6.49 6.42
N GLY A 107 16.82 5.65 5.58
CA GLY A 107 18.01 4.89 5.93
C GLY A 107 19.16 5.80 6.39
N SER A 108 19.34 6.96 5.75
CA SER A 108 20.36 7.94 6.16
C SER A 108 20.07 8.54 7.54
N ALA A 109 18.80 8.84 7.87
CA ALA A 109 18.44 9.31 9.21
C ALA A 109 18.73 8.24 10.27
N ARG A 110 18.40 6.97 10.00
CA ARG A 110 18.73 5.84 10.88
C ARG A 110 20.24 5.63 11.03
N ALA A 111 21.00 5.71 9.94
CA ALA A 111 22.46 5.63 9.95
C ALA A 111 23.07 6.73 10.82
N TYR A 112 22.55 7.96 10.76
CA TYR A 112 23.00 9.02 11.66
C TYR A 112 22.76 8.68 13.13
N GLN A 113 21.58 8.17 13.49
CA GLN A 113 21.27 7.77 14.88
C GLN A 113 22.21 6.69 15.41
N ILE A 114 22.70 5.79 14.54
CA ILE A 114 23.64 4.72 14.91
C ILE A 114 25.08 5.23 14.98
N THR A 115 25.49 6.03 14.01
CA THR A 115 26.91 6.35 13.77
C THR A 115 27.34 7.69 14.36
N ASN A 116 26.38 8.60 14.53
CA ASN A 116 26.57 10.02 14.81
C ASN A 116 27.50 10.73 13.79
N ASP A 117 27.64 10.19 12.58
CA ASP A 117 28.41 10.81 11.49
C ASP A 117 27.54 11.83 10.73
N PRO A 118 27.89 13.14 10.75
CA PRO A 118 27.07 14.19 10.17
C PRO A 118 26.79 14.02 8.68
N LYS A 119 27.62 13.28 7.93
CA LYS A 119 27.38 13.04 6.50
C LYS A 119 26.02 12.40 6.23
N TYR A 120 25.53 11.56 7.15
CA TYR A 120 24.25 10.89 7.00
C TYR A 120 23.07 11.82 7.31
N LEU A 121 23.18 12.64 8.36
CA LEU A 121 22.15 13.64 8.68
C LEU A 121 22.00 14.65 7.54
N GLU A 122 23.13 15.17 7.02
CA GLU A 122 23.13 16.11 5.90
C GLU A 122 22.40 15.53 4.67
N ARG A 123 22.59 14.24 4.37
CA ARG A 123 21.93 13.58 3.24
C ARG A 123 20.46 13.30 3.52
N ALA A 124 20.11 12.85 4.71
CA ALA A 124 18.73 12.66 5.12
C ALA A 124 17.92 13.96 4.98
N GLU A 125 18.42 15.07 5.54
CA GLU A 125 17.76 16.37 5.43
C GLU A 125 17.73 16.89 3.98
N TYR A 126 18.82 16.73 3.23
CA TYR A 126 18.90 17.20 1.84
C TYR A 126 17.85 16.53 0.94
N TYR A 127 17.68 15.22 1.06
CA TYR A 127 16.74 14.44 0.26
C TYR A 127 15.30 14.57 0.72
N PHE A 128 15.06 14.48 2.04
CA PHE A 128 13.72 14.67 2.60
C PHE A 128 13.16 16.04 2.23
N ASN A 129 13.92 17.12 2.48
CA ASN A 129 13.45 18.48 2.21
C ASN A 129 13.22 18.69 0.70
N TYR A 130 14.04 18.11 -0.17
CA TYR A 130 13.79 18.20 -1.61
C TYR A 130 12.46 17.57 -2.00
N VAL A 131 12.22 16.32 -1.60
CA VAL A 131 10.99 15.61 -1.96
C VAL A 131 9.78 16.30 -1.35
N TYR A 132 9.80 16.56 -0.04
CA TYR A 132 8.66 17.16 0.66
C TYR A 132 8.36 18.58 0.16
N ASP A 133 9.37 19.44 -0.02
CA ASP A 133 9.14 20.85 -0.39
C ASP A 133 8.74 21.04 -1.85
N THR A 134 9.05 20.08 -2.74
CA THR A 134 8.81 20.23 -4.19
C THR A 134 7.75 19.29 -4.76
N GLN A 135 7.46 18.18 -4.07
CA GLN A 135 6.57 17.13 -4.55
C GLN A 135 5.31 16.93 -3.69
N TRP A 136 5.23 17.54 -2.49
CA TRP A 136 3.95 17.74 -1.84
C TRP A 136 3.09 18.68 -2.70
N ASP A 137 1.83 18.32 -2.91
CA ASP A 137 0.90 19.07 -3.73
C ASP A 137 -0.51 19.08 -3.11
N ASP A 138 -1.10 20.27 -2.97
CA ASP A 138 -2.45 20.45 -2.43
C ASP A 138 -3.52 20.51 -3.55
N GLU A 139 -3.14 20.61 -4.84
CA GLU A 139 -4.07 20.76 -5.96
C GLU A 139 -4.82 19.46 -6.28
N PHE A 140 -4.10 18.33 -6.36
CA PHE A 140 -4.70 17.01 -6.55
C PHE A 140 -4.91 16.29 -5.22
N ALA A 141 -6.09 15.72 -4.99
CA ALA A 141 -6.42 14.94 -3.80
C ALA A 141 -6.21 15.67 -2.45
N GLY A 142 -6.22 17.01 -2.46
CA GLY A 142 -6.16 17.84 -1.26
C GLY A 142 -4.88 17.72 -0.43
N GLY A 143 -3.79 17.22 -1.02
CA GLY A 143 -2.51 16.99 -0.35
C GLY A 143 -1.74 15.80 -0.92
N GLY A 144 -0.65 15.42 -0.24
CA GLY A 144 0.14 14.23 -0.55
C GLY A 144 1.28 14.46 -1.53
N ILE A 145 2.22 13.51 -1.52
CA ILE A 145 3.46 13.53 -2.30
C ILE A 145 3.27 12.70 -3.57
N TRP A 146 3.66 13.26 -4.72
CA TRP A 146 3.71 12.55 -6.01
C TRP A 146 4.71 11.40 -5.98
N TRP A 147 4.36 10.28 -6.62
CA TRP A 147 5.29 9.14 -6.75
C TRP A 147 6.52 9.49 -7.58
N LYS A 148 6.31 10.17 -8.71
CA LYS A 148 7.38 10.60 -9.61
C LYS A 148 7.44 12.12 -9.74
N SER A 149 8.65 12.66 -9.89
CA SER A 149 8.89 14.09 -10.05
C SER A 149 8.69 14.59 -11.50
N ASP A 150 8.84 13.70 -12.48
CA ASP A 150 8.67 13.97 -13.91
C ASP A 150 7.27 13.64 -14.44
N ASP A 151 6.51 12.84 -13.71
CA ASP A 151 5.20 12.30 -14.09
C ASP A 151 4.21 12.34 -12.91
N ARG A 152 3.38 13.39 -12.87
CA ARG A 152 2.43 13.67 -11.79
C ARG A 152 1.06 13.05 -12.04
N THR A 153 1.05 11.74 -12.24
CA THR A 153 -0.17 10.96 -12.53
C THR A 153 -0.70 10.18 -11.32
N THR A 154 0.12 9.94 -10.30
CA THR A 154 -0.28 9.16 -9.12
C THR A 154 0.44 9.58 -7.82
N LYS A 155 -0.28 9.52 -6.69
CA LYS A 155 0.26 9.67 -5.33
C LYS A 155 0.13 8.32 -4.60
N ASN A 156 1.23 7.80 -4.07
CA ASN A 156 1.30 6.41 -3.61
C ASN A 156 1.61 6.29 -2.11
N ALA A 157 1.16 5.20 -1.49
CA ALA A 157 1.52 4.84 -0.12
C ALA A 157 3.04 4.63 0.04
N CYS A 158 3.69 4.04 -0.96
CA CYS A 158 5.13 3.74 -0.98
C CYS A 158 6.07 4.96 -0.98
N ILE A 159 5.54 6.18 -1.11
CA ILE A 159 6.28 7.44 -0.89
C ILE A 159 5.78 8.18 0.34
N ASN A 160 4.46 8.24 0.54
CA ASN A 160 3.88 9.07 1.59
C ASN A 160 4.15 8.52 3.00
N PHE A 161 3.93 7.22 3.25
CA PHE A 161 4.17 6.68 4.60
C PHE A 161 5.66 6.56 4.94
N PRO A 162 6.56 6.18 4.01
CA PRO A 162 8.00 6.31 4.25
C PRO A 162 8.44 7.75 4.50
N ALA A 163 7.84 8.74 3.84
CA ALA A 163 8.13 10.15 4.14
C ALA A 163 7.69 10.55 5.55
N ALA A 164 6.52 10.11 6.00
CA ALA A 164 6.08 10.34 7.38
C ALA A 164 7.02 9.66 8.39
N GLU A 165 7.47 8.43 8.11
CA GLU A 165 8.41 7.69 8.96
C GLU A 165 9.82 8.31 8.97
N ALA A 166 10.35 8.71 7.81
CA ALA A 166 11.60 9.45 7.69
C ALA A 166 11.57 10.77 8.49
N ALA A 167 10.44 11.48 8.43
CA ALA A 167 10.23 12.70 9.20
C ALA A 167 10.24 12.44 10.72
N VAL A 168 9.70 11.30 11.20
CA VAL A 168 9.84 10.88 12.60
C VAL A 168 11.31 10.63 12.97
N PHE A 169 12.07 9.91 12.13
CA PHE A 169 13.50 9.67 12.39
C PHE A 169 14.30 10.98 12.42
N LEU A 170 14.03 11.91 11.50
CA LEU A 170 14.63 13.25 11.48
C LEU A 170 14.25 14.09 12.70
N TYR A 171 13.00 14.04 13.16
CA TYR A 171 12.60 14.70 14.40
C TYR A 171 13.34 14.11 15.61
N ASN A 172 13.46 12.78 15.70
CA ASN A 172 14.21 12.14 16.77
C ASN A 172 15.71 12.49 16.74
N ALA A 173 16.28 12.72 15.56
CA ALA A 173 17.68 13.11 15.38
C ALA A 173 17.96 14.60 15.69
N THR A 174 17.00 15.49 15.40
CA THR A 174 17.23 16.95 15.39
C THR A 174 16.41 17.74 16.40
N HIS A 175 15.29 17.17 16.87
CA HIS A 175 14.22 17.85 17.61
C HIS A 175 13.68 19.11 16.92
N ASN A 176 13.78 19.18 15.59
CA ASN A 176 13.22 20.27 14.80
C ASN A 176 11.75 20.02 14.50
N ASP A 177 10.86 20.83 15.08
CA ASP A 177 9.40 20.71 14.96
C ASP A 177 8.90 20.68 13.51
N ARG A 178 9.66 21.23 12.54
CA ARG A 178 9.35 21.10 11.11
C ARG A 178 9.10 19.65 10.68
N TYR A 179 9.94 18.72 11.14
CA TYR A 179 9.83 17.32 10.75
C TYR A 179 8.66 16.63 11.47
N LYS A 180 8.38 17.00 12.72
CA LYS A 180 7.18 16.54 13.42
C LYS A 180 5.91 17.01 12.71
N ASP A 181 5.83 18.29 12.37
CA ASP A 181 4.70 18.88 11.64
C ASP A 181 4.50 18.21 10.27
N ALA A 182 5.59 17.92 9.57
CA ALA A 182 5.55 17.19 8.30
C ALA A 182 5.03 15.76 8.48
N ALA A 183 5.54 15.01 9.48
CA ALA A 183 5.09 13.66 9.78
C ALA A 183 3.58 13.62 10.07
N GLU A 184 3.08 14.51 10.93
CA GLU A 184 1.66 14.61 11.26
C GLU A 184 0.81 14.99 10.04
N LYS A 185 1.29 15.92 9.19
CA LYS A 185 0.57 16.35 7.99
C LYS A 185 0.47 15.22 6.95
N ILE A 186 1.60 14.58 6.64
CA ILE A 186 1.66 13.50 5.65
C ILE A 186 0.83 12.31 6.12
N TYR A 187 0.98 11.90 7.39
CA TYR A 187 0.27 10.75 7.93
C TYR A 187 -1.24 10.98 7.95
N ARG A 188 -1.72 12.15 8.42
CA ARG A 188 -3.16 12.44 8.45
C ARG A 188 -3.77 12.45 7.05
N TRP A 189 -3.09 13.05 6.07
CA TRP A 189 -3.50 12.99 4.66
C TRP A 189 -3.57 11.53 4.18
N GLY A 190 -2.51 10.75 4.39
CA GLY A 190 -2.43 9.35 3.98
C GLY A 190 -3.50 8.48 4.63
N LYS A 191 -3.77 8.65 5.94
CA LYS A 191 -4.86 7.95 6.64
C LYS A 191 -6.21 8.22 6.00
N THR A 192 -6.49 9.46 5.58
CA THR A 192 -7.80 9.80 4.99
C THR A 192 -7.91 9.39 3.52
N MET A 193 -6.85 9.54 2.73
CA MET A 193 -6.89 9.39 1.27
C MET A 193 -6.40 8.02 0.77
N LEU A 194 -5.55 7.36 1.54
CA LEU A 194 -4.90 6.09 1.19
C LEU A 194 -5.25 4.98 2.20
N THR A 195 -6.34 5.10 2.96
CA THR A 195 -6.87 4.00 3.77
C THR A 195 -8.39 3.98 3.80
N ASP A 196 -8.96 2.88 4.29
CA ASP A 196 -10.40 2.76 4.58
C ASP A 196 -10.78 3.22 6.00
N GLY A 197 -9.84 3.79 6.76
CA GLY A 197 -10.01 4.16 8.18
C GLY A 197 -10.08 2.97 9.14
N LYS A 198 -10.03 1.73 8.65
CA LYS A 198 -10.16 0.49 9.41
C LYS A 198 -8.91 -0.39 9.35
N GLY A 199 -7.81 0.19 8.84
CA GLY A 199 -6.49 -0.42 8.81
C GLY A 199 -6.08 -1.00 7.45
N LYS A 200 -6.93 -0.96 6.41
CA LYS A 200 -6.51 -1.31 5.04
C LYS A 200 -5.85 -0.10 4.40
N VAL A 201 -4.59 -0.22 4.05
CA VAL A 201 -3.81 0.79 3.32
C VAL A 201 -3.91 0.50 1.83
N PHE A 202 -4.29 1.52 1.07
CA PHE A 202 -4.40 1.49 -0.39
C PHE A 202 -3.05 1.76 -1.02
N ASP A 203 -2.81 1.19 -2.19
CA ASP A 203 -1.56 1.34 -2.90
C ASP A 203 -1.33 2.78 -3.36
N ARG A 204 -2.33 3.38 -4.02
CA ARG A 204 -2.21 4.71 -4.62
C ARG A 204 -3.54 5.36 -4.97
N ILE A 205 -3.47 6.63 -5.37
CA ILE A 205 -4.54 7.38 -6.02
C ILE A 205 -4.05 7.95 -7.35
N GLU A 206 -4.73 7.59 -8.43
CA GLU A 206 -4.42 8.00 -9.79
C GLU A 206 -5.32 9.17 -10.22
N THR A 207 -4.77 10.11 -11.00
CA THR A 207 -5.51 11.29 -11.48
C THR A 207 -6.68 10.94 -12.37
N GLN A 208 -6.62 9.80 -13.07
CA GLN A 208 -7.65 9.34 -14.00
C GLN A 208 -8.58 8.30 -13.39
N ASN A 209 -8.04 7.38 -12.57
CA ASN A 209 -8.79 6.20 -12.10
C ASN A 209 -9.21 6.29 -10.62
N GLY A 210 -8.79 7.33 -9.89
CA GLY A 210 -9.07 7.47 -8.47
C GLY A 210 -8.25 6.51 -7.61
N SER A 211 -8.77 6.16 -6.43
CA SER A 211 -8.07 5.28 -5.48
C SER A 211 -7.95 3.85 -6.03
N ILE A 212 -6.77 3.25 -5.89
CA ILE A 212 -6.48 1.84 -6.18
C ILE A 212 -6.35 1.12 -4.83
N PRO A 213 -7.43 0.50 -4.33
CA PRO A 213 -7.49 -0.02 -2.96
C PRO A 213 -6.83 -1.40 -2.83
N ASP A 214 -5.70 -1.62 -3.50
CA ASP A 214 -4.88 -2.81 -3.32
C ASP A 214 -4.02 -2.63 -2.07
N ALA A 215 -3.91 -3.68 -1.25
CA ALA A 215 -3.13 -3.65 -0.01
C ALA A 215 -1.98 -4.66 -0.09
N THR A 216 -0.81 -4.23 0.40
CA THR A 216 0.47 -4.97 0.31
C THR A 216 1.21 -4.88 1.64
N HIS A 217 2.14 -5.81 1.87
CA HIS A 217 2.86 -5.90 3.14
C HIS A 217 3.65 -4.63 3.46
N TYR A 218 4.41 -4.10 2.51
CA TYR A 218 5.25 -2.93 2.74
C TYR A 218 4.47 -1.63 2.99
N ASN A 219 3.35 -1.41 2.29
CA ASN A 219 2.46 -0.25 2.53
C ASN A 219 1.79 -0.33 3.92
N GLN A 220 1.33 -1.53 4.33
CA GLN A 220 0.87 -1.74 5.71
C GLN A 220 2.01 -1.49 6.70
N GLY A 221 3.22 -1.95 6.38
CA GLY A 221 4.42 -1.80 7.19
C GLY A 221 4.73 -0.35 7.52
N THR A 222 4.93 0.49 6.51
CA THR A 222 5.31 1.90 6.75
C THR A 222 4.17 2.75 7.30
N PHE A 223 2.91 2.40 7.03
CA PHE A 223 1.78 2.98 7.77
C PHE A 223 1.88 2.67 9.27
N ILE A 224 2.10 1.40 9.64
CA ILE A 224 2.29 0.96 11.03
C ILE A 224 3.52 1.62 11.66
N GLY A 225 4.61 1.74 10.90
CA GLY A 225 5.86 2.40 11.30
C GLY A 225 5.68 3.86 11.65
N ALA A 226 5.18 4.64 10.69
CA ALA A 226 4.88 6.06 10.86
C ALA A 226 3.89 6.29 12.02
N ALA A 227 2.83 5.48 12.14
CA ALA A 227 1.86 5.55 13.23
C ALA A 227 2.52 5.29 14.59
N THR A 228 3.30 4.21 14.71
CA THR A 228 4.01 3.87 15.95
C THR A 228 5.02 4.96 16.33
N GLY A 229 5.75 5.49 15.35
CA GLY A 229 6.69 6.59 15.53
C GLY A 229 6.00 7.88 15.99
N LEU A 230 4.87 8.24 15.37
CA LEU A 230 4.05 9.39 15.78
C LEU A 230 3.51 9.23 17.19
N TYR A 231 3.02 8.03 17.56
CA TYR A 231 2.63 7.73 18.94
C TYR A 231 3.80 7.97 19.93
N GLN A 232 5.02 7.53 19.59
CA GLN A 232 6.18 7.70 20.46
C GLN A 232 6.58 9.17 20.66
N VAL A 233 6.48 10.01 19.62
CA VAL A 233 6.90 11.43 19.69
C VAL A 233 5.80 12.38 20.15
N THR A 234 4.53 11.98 20.06
CA THR A 234 3.36 12.79 20.48
C THR A 234 2.74 12.33 21.79
N GLY A 235 2.78 11.03 22.08
CA GLY A 235 2.00 10.39 23.16
C GLY A 235 0.51 10.20 22.84
N ASP A 236 0.06 10.50 21.61
CA ASP A 236 -1.34 10.38 21.21
C ASP A 236 -1.71 8.93 20.88
N ASN A 237 -2.65 8.36 21.64
CA ASN A 237 -3.09 6.97 21.49
C ASN A 237 -3.81 6.71 20.16
N VAL A 238 -4.34 7.73 19.48
CA VAL A 238 -4.98 7.56 18.16
C VAL A 238 -4.02 6.87 17.18
N TYR A 239 -2.76 7.31 17.14
CA TYR A 239 -1.76 6.69 16.26
C TYR A 239 -1.43 5.24 16.64
N LEU A 240 -1.44 4.91 17.94
CA LEU A 240 -1.23 3.52 18.36
C LEU A 240 -2.43 2.64 17.98
N ASP A 241 -3.64 3.16 18.12
CA ASP A 241 -4.87 2.48 17.73
C ASP A 241 -4.93 2.26 16.21
N ASP A 242 -4.49 3.24 15.41
CA ASP A 242 -4.35 3.13 13.96
C ASP A 242 -3.36 2.02 13.56
N ALA A 243 -2.19 1.97 14.21
CA ALA A 243 -1.18 0.92 13.99
C ALA A 243 -1.74 -0.47 14.32
N ILE A 244 -2.52 -0.59 15.41
CA ILE A 244 -3.17 -1.84 15.81
C ILE A 244 -4.24 -2.25 14.79
N ALA A 245 -5.04 -1.31 14.27
CA ALA A 245 -6.05 -1.60 13.25
C ALA A 245 -5.39 -2.14 11.97
N ALA A 246 -4.31 -1.50 11.50
CA ALA A 246 -3.56 -1.97 10.35
C ALA A 246 -2.88 -3.33 10.58
N ALA A 247 -2.32 -3.58 11.76
CA ALA A 247 -1.75 -4.88 12.10
C ALA A 247 -2.82 -6.00 12.17
N LYS A 248 -4.02 -5.70 12.66
CA LYS A 248 -5.16 -6.63 12.61
C LYS A 248 -5.57 -6.93 11.18
N PHE A 249 -5.71 -5.90 10.33
CA PHE A 249 -6.00 -6.10 8.91
C PHE A 249 -4.95 -7.02 8.27
N THR A 250 -3.65 -6.75 8.49
CA THR A 250 -2.56 -7.60 7.99
C THR A 250 -2.70 -9.04 8.45
N LYS A 251 -2.85 -9.28 9.76
CA LYS A 251 -2.99 -10.61 10.38
C LYS A 251 -4.23 -11.39 9.90
N GLU A 252 -5.27 -10.69 9.45
CA GLU A 252 -6.53 -11.30 9.04
C GLU A 252 -6.70 -11.44 7.52
N LYS A 253 -6.10 -10.54 6.74
CA LYS A 253 -6.38 -10.38 5.30
C LYS A 253 -5.15 -10.55 4.40
N LEU A 254 -3.94 -10.32 4.92
CA LEU A 254 -2.69 -10.45 4.14
C LEU A 254 -1.92 -11.72 4.52
N VAL A 255 -2.67 -12.78 4.79
CA VAL A 255 -2.18 -14.11 5.21
C VAL A 255 -2.79 -15.22 4.35
N ASP A 256 -2.12 -16.35 4.28
CA ASP A 256 -2.63 -17.59 3.71
C ASP A 256 -3.66 -18.28 4.64
N GLU A 257 -4.12 -19.47 4.23
CA GLU A 257 -5.02 -20.32 5.02
C GLU A 257 -4.45 -20.72 6.40
N ASN A 258 -3.12 -20.78 6.53
CA ASN A 258 -2.40 -21.13 7.76
C ASN A 258 -2.17 -19.92 8.68
N LYS A 259 -2.62 -18.72 8.31
CA LYS A 259 -2.30 -17.44 8.99
C LYS A 259 -0.83 -17.04 8.87
N LEU A 260 -0.11 -17.59 7.91
CA LEU A 260 1.22 -17.13 7.53
C LEU A 260 1.10 -15.92 6.62
N LEU A 261 1.98 -14.94 6.76
CA LEU A 261 2.07 -13.81 5.85
C LEU A 261 2.27 -14.33 4.42
N ARG A 262 1.37 -13.93 3.51
CA ARG A 262 1.37 -14.44 2.13
C ARG A 262 2.68 -14.13 1.39
N TYR A 263 2.95 -14.85 0.31
CA TYR A 263 3.98 -14.45 -0.63
C TYR A 263 3.38 -13.48 -1.65
N GLU A 264 4.01 -12.32 -1.88
CA GLU A 264 3.50 -11.27 -2.78
C GLU A 264 4.25 -11.23 -4.12
N GLY A 265 5.04 -12.27 -4.43
CA GLY A 265 5.54 -12.50 -5.78
C GLY A 265 4.39 -12.79 -6.77
N PRO A 266 4.63 -12.72 -8.09
CA PRO A 266 5.94 -12.67 -8.75
C PRO A 266 6.47 -11.24 -8.93
N ASN A 267 5.71 -10.23 -8.53
CA ASN A 267 6.14 -8.84 -8.63
C ASN A 267 7.48 -8.68 -7.88
N GLY A 268 8.48 -8.16 -8.60
CA GLY A 268 9.85 -8.08 -8.13
C GLY A 268 10.03 -7.21 -6.89
N ASP A 269 9.19 -6.19 -6.75
CA ASP A 269 9.23 -5.24 -5.64
C ASP A 269 8.48 -5.77 -4.42
N LEU A 270 7.34 -6.45 -4.62
CA LEU A 270 6.49 -6.93 -3.53
C LEU A 270 6.99 -8.21 -2.86
N LYS A 271 7.71 -9.09 -3.58
CA LYS A 271 8.13 -10.41 -3.06
C LYS A 271 8.96 -10.36 -1.77
N GLY A 272 9.73 -9.29 -1.56
CA GLY A 272 10.48 -9.04 -0.33
C GLY A 272 9.83 -8.03 0.63
N GLY A 273 8.61 -7.56 0.34
CA GLY A 273 7.90 -6.54 1.12
C GLY A 273 7.61 -6.94 2.58
N LYS A 274 7.66 -8.25 2.90
CA LYS A 274 7.65 -8.74 4.29
C LYS A 274 8.79 -8.17 5.14
N THR A 275 9.94 -7.83 4.53
CA THR A 275 11.08 -7.21 5.23
C THR A 275 10.66 -5.89 5.87
N ILE A 276 10.08 -4.97 5.09
CA ILE A 276 9.58 -3.67 5.57
C ILE A 276 8.44 -3.86 6.57
N LEU A 277 7.52 -4.79 6.27
CA LEU A 277 6.41 -5.08 7.17
C LEU A 277 6.91 -5.50 8.55
N VAL A 278 7.80 -6.49 8.60
CA VAL A 278 8.21 -7.11 9.86
C VAL A 278 9.05 -6.18 10.71
N ARG A 279 9.92 -5.35 10.10
CA ARG A 279 10.60 -4.25 10.79
C ARG A 279 9.63 -3.39 11.59
N ASN A 280 8.57 -2.95 10.92
CA ASN A 280 7.55 -2.07 11.48
C ASN A 280 6.60 -2.77 12.46
N LEU A 281 6.26 -4.04 12.20
CA LEU A 281 5.56 -4.89 13.18
C LEU A 281 6.38 -5.05 14.46
N GLY A 282 7.72 -5.08 14.36
CA GLY A 282 8.65 -5.07 15.49
C GLY A 282 8.60 -3.78 16.30
N TYR A 283 8.50 -2.61 15.66
CA TYR A 283 8.27 -1.34 16.36
C TYR A 283 6.94 -1.34 17.12
N LEU A 284 5.86 -1.77 16.48
CA LEU A 284 4.56 -1.90 17.13
C LEU A 284 4.60 -2.90 18.28
N GLN A 285 5.27 -4.05 18.10
CA GLN A 285 5.44 -5.08 19.14
C GLN A 285 6.09 -4.48 20.39
N GLN A 286 7.11 -3.63 20.24
CA GLN A 286 7.75 -2.96 21.37
C GLN A 286 6.79 -1.97 22.05
N ALA A 287 6.04 -1.18 21.27
CA ALA A 287 5.11 -0.19 21.80
C ALA A 287 3.95 -0.82 22.60
N VAL A 288 3.30 -1.85 22.05
CA VAL A 288 2.15 -2.50 22.72
C VAL A 288 2.55 -3.33 23.93
N ASN A 289 3.73 -3.97 23.91
CA ASN A 289 4.24 -4.72 25.07
C ASN A 289 4.65 -3.82 26.24
N ALA A 290 4.85 -2.52 26.01
CA ALA A 290 5.11 -1.54 27.07
C ALA A 290 3.82 -1.01 27.74
N ARG A 291 2.64 -1.40 27.24
CA ARG A 291 1.34 -0.97 27.76
C ARG A 291 0.78 -2.00 28.74
N GLU A 292 0.16 -1.51 29.81
CA GLU A 292 -0.42 -2.36 30.87
C GLU A 292 -1.96 -2.37 30.84
N GLU A 293 -2.57 -1.47 30.05
CA GLU A 293 -4.02 -1.42 29.91
C GLU A 293 -4.54 -2.69 29.21
N SER A 294 -5.66 -3.23 29.72
CA SER A 294 -6.17 -4.56 29.34
C SER A 294 -6.41 -4.72 27.83
N THR A 295 -6.86 -3.67 27.15
CA THR A 295 -7.13 -3.68 25.71
C THR A 295 -5.84 -3.89 24.91
N TYR A 296 -4.77 -3.17 25.24
CA TYR A 296 -3.47 -3.31 24.56
C TYR A 296 -2.80 -4.63 24.91
N LYS A 297 -2.91 -5.06 26.18
CA LYS A 297 -2.35 -6.35 26.62
C LYS A 297 -2.99 -7.54 25.90
N SER A 298 -4.31 -7.57 25.77
CA SER A 298 -5.01 -8.64 25.05
C SER A 298 -4.64 -8.70 23.56
N PHE A 299 -4.42 -7.54 22.93
CA PHE A 299 -3.92 -7.51 21.56
C PHE A 299 -2.47 -8.01 21.50
N ALA A 300 -1.61 -7.50 22.39
CA ALA A 300 -0.19 -7.86 22.45
C ALA A 300 0.01 -9.38 22.59
N ASP A 301 -0.78 -10.07 23.42
CA ASP A 301 -0.68 -11.52 23.59
C ASP A 301 -0.94 -12.28 22.28
N SER A 302 -2.07 -12.03 21.61
CA SER A 302 -2.39 -12.67 20.32
C SER A 302 -1.44 -12.25 19.19
N TYR A 303 -0.94 -11.02 19.25
CA TYR A 303 -0.02 -10.47 18.28
C TYR A 303 1.37 -11.10 18.41
N ASN A 304 1.89 -11.26 19.63
CA ASN A 304 3.16 -11.91 19.91
C ASN A 304 3.14 -13.39 19.46
N GLU A 305 2.05 -14.11 19.74
CA GLU A 305 1.88 -15.50 19.30
C GLU A 305 1.94 -15.62 17.77
N TRP A 306 1.21 -14.76 17.05
CA TRP A 306 1.16 -14.77 15.59
C TRP A 306 2.50 -14.38 14.94
N LEU A 307 3.17 -13.36 15.47
CA LEU A 307 4.50 -12.94 15.01
C LEU A 307 5.51 -14.08 15.16
N ALA A 308 5.57 -14.69 16.34
CA ALA A 308 6.47 -15.81 16.58
C ALA A 308 6.12 -17.03 15.71
N PHE A 309 4.84 -17.30 15.46
CA PHE A 309 4.42 -18.41 14.58
C PHE A 309 4.95 -18.21 13.16
N ASN A 310 4.84 -16.99 12.63
CA ASN A 310 5.37 -16.66 11.31
C ASN A 310 6.90 -16.81 11.25
N THR A 311 7.62 -16.28 12.25
CA THR A 311 9.08 -16.35 12.30
C THR A 311 9.57 -17.79 12.44
N ASP A 312 8.98 -18.56 13.35
CA ASP A 312 9.33 -19.97 13.57
C ASP A 312 9.05 -20.80 12.31
N MET A 313 7.92 -20.56 11.63
CA MET A 313 7.60 -21.25 10.39
C MET A 313 8.63 -20.93 9.30
N ALA A 314 8.92 -19.64 9.06
CA ALA A 314 9.92 -19.21 8.10
C ALA A 314 11.29 -19.85 8.38
N TRP A 315 11.75 -19.81 9.64
CA TRP A 315 13.05 -20.38 10.01
C TRP A 315 13.10 -21.91 9.92
N SER A 316 11.96 -22.58 10.13
CA SER A 316 11.84 -24.02 9.93
C SER A 316 12.03 -24.45 8.47
N HIS A 317 11.86 -23.52 7.52
CA HIS A 317 11.99 -23.73 6.07
C HIS A 317 13.33 -23.30 5.49
N ARG A 318 14.32 -23.00 6.34
CA ARG A 318 15.65 -22.69 5.84
C ARG A 318 16.26 -23.90 5.10
N ASN A 319 17.06 -23.61 4.09
CA ASN A 319 17.85 -24.62 3.39
C ASN A 319 19.08 -25.05 4.22
N ASN A 320 19.93 -25.91 3.66
CA ASN A 320 21.15 -26.37 4.33
C ASN A 320 22.24 -25.30 4.53
N THR A 321 22.12 -24.13 3.89
CA THR A 321 22.99 -22.96 4.09
C THR A 321 22.36 -21.88 4.97
N ASN A 322 21.22 -22.19 5.61
CA ASN A 322 20.40 -21.29 6.43
C ASN A 322 19.77 -20.10 5.70
N LEU A 323 19.55 -20.20 4.38
CA LEU A 323 18.74 -19.25 3.64
C LEU A 323 17.27 -19.67 3.67
N VAL A 324 16.37 -18.70 3.77
CA VAL A 324 14.92 -18.89 3.74
C VAL A 324 14.38 -18.08 2.57
N ASP A 325 13.61 -18.69 1.67
CA ASP A 325 12.92 -17.94 0.62
C ASP A 325 11.73 -17.15 1.20
N GLY A 326 11.30 -16.11 0.50
CA GLY A 326 10.17 -15.27 0.88
C GLY A 326 8.82 -16.00 0.91
N ASN A 327 8.68 -17.19 0.32
CA ASN A 327 7.50 -18.03 0.53
C ASN A 327 7.57 -18.81 1.85
N TRP A 328 7.23 -18.16 2.96
CA TRP A 328 7.27 -18.75 4.31
C TRP A 328 6.29 -19.91 4.56
N ALA A 329 5.40 -20.22 3.62
CA ALA A 329 4.54 -21.41 3.70
C ALA A 329 5.27 -22.68 3.24
N GLY A 330 6.37 -22.51 2.48
CA GLY A 330 7.09 -23.59 1.82
C GLY A 330 8.60 -23.50 2.00
N GLN A 331 9.24 -24.66 1.89
CA GLN A 331 10.68 -24.78 1.91
C GLN A 331 11.23 -24.93 0.49
N GLN A 332 12.01 -23.94 0.04
CA GLN A 332 12.85 -24.07 -1.15
C GLN A 332 14.17 -24.76 -0.79
N LEU A 333 14.41 -25.94 -1.35
CA LEU A 333 15.60 -26.73 -1.05
C LEU A 333 16.80 -26.43 -1.96
N SER A 334 16.55 -26.01 -3.19
CA SER A 334 17.57 -25.74 -4.20
C SER A 334 17.08 -24.74 -5.25
N GLY A 335 17.92 -24.43 -6.24
CA GLY A 335 17.65 -23.40 -7.23
C GLY A 335 18.27 -22.06 -6.85
N THR A 336 17.74 -20.98 -7.42
CA THR A 336 18.25 -19.64 -7.20
C THR A 336 17.47 -18.97 -6.08
N PHE A 337 18.19 -18.44 -5.09
CA PHE A 337 17.64 -17.61 -4.02
C PHE A 337 17.84 -16.14 -4.38
N GLU A 338 16.90 -15.30 -3.98
CA GLU A 338 16.94 -13.87 -4.23
C GLU A 338 17.15 -13.12 -2.91
N ALA A 339 18.01 -12.10 -2.93
CA ALA A 339 18.35 -11.32 -1.74
C ALA A 339 17.10 -10.67 -1.13
N TRP A 340 16.29 -9.99 -1.96
CA TRP A 340 15.10 -9.30 -1.48
C TRP A 340 14.05 -10.24 -0.87
N SER A 341 13.76 -11.36 -1.55
CA SER A 341 12.85 -12.41 -1.05
C SER A 341 13.34 -12.98 0.29
N SER A 342 14.65 -13.22 0.40
CA SER A 342 15.26 -13.89 1.56
C SER A 342 15.49 -12.97 2.77
N ALA A 343 15.49 -11.64 2.57
CA ALA A 343 15.76 -10.65 3.62
C ALA A 343 14.73 -10.70 4.76
N ALA A 344 13.47 -11.01 4.44
CA ALA A 344 12.38 -10.93 5.41
C ALA A 344 12.57 -11.87 6.62
N ALA A 345 13.10 -13.08 6.40
CA ALA A 345 13.30 -14.03 7.50
C ALA A 345 14.44 -13.58 8.42
N VAL A 346 15.50 -12.97 7.86
CA VAL A 346 16.60 -12.39 8.61
C VAL A 346 16.09 -11.22 9.47
N GLU A 347 15.28 -10.34 8.89
CA GLU A 347 14.63 -9.24 9.59
C GLU A 347 13.74 -9.77 10.75
N ALA A 348 12.89 -10.77 10.48
CA ALA A 348 11.99 -11.36 11.48
C ALA A 348 12.72 -11.92 12.70
N LEU A 349 13.79 -12.70 12.48
CA LEU A 349 14.63 -13.25 13.55
C LEU A 349 15.34 -12.13 14.35
N THR A 350 15.61 -11.01 13.69
CA THR A 350 16.35 -9.89 14.27
C THR A 350 15.46 -9.01 15.14
N VAL A 351 14.30 -8.58 14.64
CA VAL A 351 13.50 -7.54 15.30
C VAL A 351 12.36 -8.07 16.18
N LEU A 352 11.88 -9.29 15.94
CA LEU A 352 10.75 -9.87 16.68
C LEU A 352 11.21 -10.63 17.92
N LYS A 353 10.35 -10.67 18.94
CA LYS A 353 10.60 -11.46 20.15
C LYS A 353 10.11 -12.91 20.00
N PRO A 354 10.89 -13.90 20.47
CA PRO A 354 10.48 -15.29 20.45
C PRO A 354 9.36 -15.59 21.45
N HIS A 355 8.52 -16.55 21.08
CA HIS A 355 7.45 -17.09 21.91
C HIS A 355 7.29 -18.58 21.61
N ASN A 356 7.02 -19.41 22.62
CA ASN A 356 6.88 -20.85 22.41
C ASN A 356 5.58 -21.16 21.65
N ASN A 357 5.72 -21.71 20.45
CA ASN A 357 4.61 -22.07 19.58
C ASN A 357 4.70 -23.51 19.09
N VAL A 358 3.55 -24.09 18.74
CA VAL A 358 3.48 -25.38 18.05
C VAL A 358 3.26 -25.12 16.57
N LEU A 359 4.23 -25.51 15.74
CA LEU A 359 4.08 -25.43 14.29
C LEU A 359 3.21 -26.57 13.79
N VAL A 360 2.07 -26.25 13.19
CA VAL A 360 1.18 -27.20 12.54
C VAL A 360 0.71 -26.61 11.22
N TYR A 361 0.87 -27.35 10.12
CA TYR A 361 0.21 -26.99 8.87
C TYR A 361 -1.27 -27.35 8.92
N THR A 362 -2.11 -26.49 8.38
CA THR A 362 -3.54 -26.74 8.23
C THR A 362 -3.77 -27.97 7.35
N ARG A 363 -4.84 -28.73 7.64
CA ARG A 363 -5.27 -29.82 6.76
C ARG A 363 -5.80 -29.25 5.46
N LYS A 364 -5.37 -29.82 4.34
CA LYS A 364 -5.85 -29.48 3.00
C LYS A 364 -6.91 -30.48 2.55
N ASP A 365 -7.97 -29.96 1.95
CA ASP A 365 -8.97 -30.79 1.27
C ASP A 365 -8.48 -31.09 -0.17
N PRO A 366 -8.19 -32.36 -0.52
CA PRO A 366 -7.68 -32.72 -1.85
C PRO A 366 -8.68 -32.49 -2.98
N TYR A 367 -9.96 -32.32 -2.67
CA TYR A 367 -11.02 -32.17 -3.68
C TYR A 367 -11.25 -30.69 -4.07
N ASN A 368 -10.67 -29.76 -3.31
CA ASN A 368 -10.56 -28.36 -3.71
C ASN A 368 -9.32 -28.15 -4.58
N LYS A 369 -9.30 -27.04 -5.32
CA LYS A 369 -8.09 -26.60 -6.03
C LYS A 369 -6.98 -26.37 -5.01
N ILE A 370 -5.83 -27.00 -5.23
CA ILE A 370 -4.59 -26.74 -4.50
C ILE A 370 -3.67 -26.02 -5.47
N GLU A 371 -3.42 -24.74 -5.20
CA GLU A 371 -2.46 -23.93 -5.97
C GLU A 371 -1.07 -24.58 -5.89
N ALA A 372 -0.38 -24.69 -7.02
CA ALA A 372 0.88 -25.41 -7.08
C ALA A 372 2.00 -24.67 -6.33
N GLU A 373 1.94 -23.34 -6.29
CA GLU A 373 2.81 -22.46 -5.51
C GLU A 373 2.62 -22.59 -3.99
N ASN A 374 1.50 -23.17 -3.52
CA ASN A 374 1.25 -23.43 -2.10
C ASN A 374 1.90 -24.74 -1.62
N PHE A 375 3.08 -25.07 -2.17
CA PHE A 375 3.86 -26.21 -1.74
C PHE A 375 4.39 -25.99 -0.32
N ASN A 376 4.59 -27.09 0.41
CA ASN A 376 5.32 -27.09 1.67
C ASN A 376 6.81 -27.40 1.48
N ILE A 377 7.18 -28.10 0.41
CA ILE A 377 8.57 -28.35 0.02
C ILE A 377 8.67 -28.29 -1.51
N VAL A 378 9.69 -27.61 -2.03
CA VAL A 378 10.01 -27.60 -3.46
C VAL A 378 11.50 -27.84 -3.68
N ASN A 379 11.83 -28.60 -4.72
CA ASN A 379 13.19 -28.84 -5.14
C ASN A 379 13.32 -28.74 -6.66
N GLY A 380 13.83 -27.61 -7.13
CA GLY A 380 14.09 -27.34 -8.54
C GLY A 380 13.16 -26.29 -9.17
N PRO A 381 11.83 -26.50 -9.21
CA PRO A 381 10.90 -25.55 -9.80
C PRO A 381 10.97 -24.18 -9.13
N GLY A 382 10.87 -23.12 -9.92
CA GLY A 382 10.68 -21.76 -9.43
C GLY A 382 9.20 -21.38 -9.42
N MET A 383 8.87 -20.27 -8.76
CA MET A 383 7.56 -19.64 -8.89
C MET A 383 7.64 -18.52 -9.93
N GLU A 384 6.65 -18.44 -10.80
CA GLU A 384 6.50 -17.37 -11.78
C GLU A 384 5.02 -16.97 -11.92
N GLY A 385 4.74 -15.84 -12.59
CA GLY A 385 3.37 -15.38 -12.80
C GLY A 385 2.60 -16.26 -13.78
N SER A 386 1.30 -16.44 -13.52
CA SER A 386 0.39 -17.14 -14.43
C SER A 386 -0.53 -16.19 -15.18
N ILE A 387 -0.92 -16.53 -16.41
CA ILE A 387 -1.97 -15.80 -17.14
C ILE A 387 -3.38 -16.11 -16.61
N GLU A 388 -3.55 -17.25 -15.92
CA GLU A 388 -4.84 -17.71 -15.38
C GLU A 388 -5.06 -17.35 -13.91
N GLY A 389 -4.14 -16.63 -13.27
CA GLY A 389 -4.22 -16.37 -11.84
C GLY A 389 -2.90 -15.94 -11.19
N SER A 390 -2.76 -16.27 -9.90
CA SER A 390 -1.68 -15.86 -8.98
C SER A 390 -0.28 -16.20 -9.48
N LEU A 391 0.22 -17.37 -9.11
CA LEU A 391 1.54 -17.87 -9.40
C LEU A 391 1.38 -19.26 -10.03
N GLN A 392 2.49 -19.80 -10.50
CA GLN A 392 2.57 -21.19 -10.96
C GLN A 392 3.97 -21.72 -10.68
N LEU A 393 4.12 -23.04 -10.68
CA LEU A 393 5.43 -23.68 -10.74
C LEU A 393 5.93 -23.67 -12.18
N GLY A 394 7.06 -23.00 -12.40
CA GLY A 394 7.72 -22.86 -13.70
C GLY A 394 9.14 -23.44 -13.71
N GLY A 395 9.71 -23.52 -14.91
CA GLY A 395 11.08 -24.04 -15.11
C GLY A 395 11.23 -25.51 -14.71
N ILE A 396 10.13 -26.28 -14.73
CA ILE A 396 10.09 -27.69 -14.29
C ILE A 396 10.95 -28.57 -15.22
N LYS A 397 11.84 -29.35 -14.61
CA LYS A 397 12.74 -30.32 -15.28
C LYS A 397 12.61 -31.72 -14.71
N ASP A 398 13.22 -32.69 -15.37
CA ASP A 398 13.28 -34.08 -14.90
C ASP A 398 13.88 -34.19 -13.49
N GLY A 399 13.22 -34.94 -12.60
CA GLY A 399 13.66 -35.18 -11.23
C GLY A 399 13.31 -34.09 -10.22
N TYR A 400 12.72 -32.99 -10.68
CA TYR A 400 12.17 -31.95 -9.80
C TYR A 400 10.92 -32.46 -9.07
N TYR A 401 10.59 -31.84 -7.93
CA TYR A 401 9.37 -32.18 -7.21
C TYR A 401 8.83 -31.02 -6.36
N ALA A 402 7.53 -31.09 -6.07
CA ALA A 402 6.84 -30.28 -5.07
C ALA A 402 6.03 -31.19 -4.13
N ALA A 403 6.00 -30.87 -2.83
CA ALA A 403 5.29 -31.65 -1.83
C ALA A 403 4.30 -30.80 -1.04
N TYR A 404 3.13 -31.36 -0.76
CA TYR A 404 1.99 -30.73 -0.10
C TYR A 404 1.64 -31.58 1.12
N LYS A 405 1.82 -31.01 2.31
CA LYS A 405 1.65 -31.73 3.58
C LYS A 405 0.21 -31.69 4.08
N ASN A 406 -0.15 -32.68 4.90
CA ASN A 406 -1.43 -32.79 5.60
C ASN A 406 -2.66 -32.77 4.67
N VAL A 407 -2.62 -33.48 3.54
CA VAL A 407 -3.75 -33.62 2.61
C VAL A 407 -4.69 -34.72 3.11
N ASP A 408 -5.95 -34.39 3.37
CA ASP A 408 -6.93 -35.27 4.00
C ASP A 408 -7.97 -35.82 3.01
N PHE A 409 -7.77 -37.06 2.56
CA PHE A 409 -8.64 -37.77 1.63
C PHE A 409 -9.88 -38.38 2.31
N GLY A 410 -10.04 -38.21 3.63
CA GLY A 410 -11.13 -38.81 4.40
C GLY A 410 -11.08 -40.34 4.45
N SER A 411 -12.08 -40.98 5.04
CA SER A 411 -12.11 -42.44 5.27
C SER A 411 -13.11 -43.20 4.38
N GLY A 412 -13.77 -42.52 3.44
CA GLY A 412 -14.79 -43.08 2.54
C GLY A 412 -14.22 -43.71 1.27
N GLU A 413 -14.84 -43.44 0.12
CA GLU A 413 -14.42 -43.96 -1.19
C GLU A 413 -13.05 -43.43 -1.69
N GLY A 414 -12.51 -42.38 -1.04
CA GLY A 414 -11.20 -41.84 -1.33
C GLY A 414 -11.12 -41.08 -2.66
N ALA A 415 -9.90 -40.69 -3.06
CA ALA A 415 -9.63 -40.16 -4.39
C ALA A 415 -9.29 -41.28 -5.37
N SER A 416 -9.87 -41.23 -6.56
CA SER A 416 -9.65 -42.19 -7.66
C SER A 416 -9.10 -41.54 -8.93
N GLY A 417 -9.10 -40.20 -9.01
CA GLY A 417 -8.56 -39.45 -10.13
C GLY A 417 -7.77 -38.22 -9.67
N PHE A 418 -7.05 -37.65 -10.62
CA PHE A 418 -6.21 -36.48 -10.42
C PHE A 418 -6.29 -35.58 -11.65
N ILE A 419 -6.30 -34.28 -11.40
CA ILE A 419 -6.28 -33.23 -12.42
C ILE A 419 -5.14 -32.28 -12.11
N ALA A 420 -4.32 -31.99 -13.12
CA ALA A 420 -3.35 -30.90 -13.09
C ALA A 420 -3.71 -29.86 -14.16
N ARG A 421 -3.91 -28.61 -13.75
CA ARG A 421 -3.98 -27.46 -14.67
C ARG A 421 -2.58 -27.09 -15.07
N ALA A 422 -2.18 -27.43 -16.29
CA ALA A 422 -0.81 -27.28 -16.76
C ALA A 422 -0.75 -26.76 -18.20
N SER A 423 0.37 -26.11 -18.53
CA SER A 423 0.68 -25.61 -19.88
C SER A 423 2.08 -26.08 -20.30
N SER A 424 2.28 -26.33 -21.58
CA SER A 424 3.59 -26.72 -22.10
C SER A 424 3.83 -26.15 -23.50
N GLY A 425 4.94 -25.42 -23.64
CA GLY A 425 5.47 -25.01 -24.94
C GLY A 425 6.31 -26.09 -25.63
N THR A 426 6.47 -27.27 -25.02
CA THR A 426 7.26 -28.40 -25.54
C THR A 426 6.36 -29.63 -25.71
N GLY A 427 6.92 -30.84 -25.79
CA GLY A 427 6.15 -32.09 -25.82
C GLY A 427 5.57 -32.51 -24.47
N GLY A 428 5.75 -31.71 -23.41
CA GLY A 428 5.20 -31.99 -22.10
C GLY A 428 6.05 -32.94 -21.24
N GLY A 429 5.39 -33.65 -20.31
CA GLY A 429 6.03 -34.56 -19.38
C GLY A 429 5.04 -35.37 -18.55
N ASN A 430 5.51 -35.96 -17.46
CA ASN A 430 4.68 -36.72 -16.53
C ASN A 430 4.78 -36.16 -15.11
N ILE A 431 3.67 -36.21 -14.38
CA ILE A 431 3.58 -35.98 -12.94
C ILE A 431 3.35 -37.35 -12.29
N GLU A 432 4.32 -37.86 -11.54
CA GLU A 432 4.09 -38.99 -10.64
C GLU A 432 3.51 -38.47 -9.32
N VAL A 433 2.34 -38.99 -8.93
CA VAL A 433 1.71 -38.69 -7.64
C VAL A 433 2.15 -39.76 -6.65
N ARG A 434 2.94 -39.36 -5.65
CA ARG A 434 3.50 -40.23 -4.60
C ARG A 434 3.03 -39.80 -3.21
N LEU A 435 2.91 -40.76 -2.30
CA LEU A 435 2.47 -40.52 -0.93
C LEU A 435 3.63 -40.60 0.07
N ASP A 436 3.60 -39.71 1.06
CA ASP A 436 4.42 -39.65 2.28
C ASP A 436 5.94 -39.45 2.10
N ALA A 437 6.50 -39.69 0.91
CA ALA A 437 7.90 -39.42 0.57
C ALA A 437 8.10 -39.23 -0.95
N VAL A 438 9.21 -38.59 -1.33
CA VAL A 438 9.60 -38.40 -2.76
C VAL A 438 9.80 -39.72 -3.51
N ASP A 439 10.21 -40.76 -2.80
CA ASP A 439 10.35 -42.14 -3.28
C ASP A 439 9.30 -43.08 -2.67
N GLY A 440 8.24 -42.53 -2.06
CA GLY A 440 7.13 -43.27 -1.47
C GLY A 440 6.22 -43.94 -2.50
N PRO A 441 5.15 -44.63 -2.05
CA PRO A 441 4.24 -45.35 -2.93
C PRO A 441 3.66 -44.44 -4.02
N LYS A 442 3.81 -44.83 -5.29
CA LYS A 442 3.18 -44.16 -6.42
C LYS A 442 1.73 -44.60 -6.55
N VAL A 443 0.82 -43.63 -6.53
CA VAL A 443 -0.63 -43.85 -6.64
C VAL A 443 -1.21 -43.36 -7.96
N GLY A 444 -0.42 -42.64 -8.76
CA GLY A 444 -0.84 -42.22 -10.08
C GLY A 444 0.28 -41.67 -10.94
N THR A 445 0.03 -41.61 -12.24
CA THR A 445 0.83 -40.85 -13.19
C THR A 445 -0.13 -40.09 -14.10
N VAL A 446 0.14 -38.80 -14.26
CA VAL A 446 -0.63 -37.90 -15.11
C VAL A 446 0.30 -37.42 -16.22
N HIS A 447 -0.14 -37.59 -17.47
CA HIS A 447 0.60 -37.09 -18.61
C HIS A 447 0.13 -35.67 -18.92
N VAL A 448 1.07 -34.72 -18.91
CA VAL A 448 0.86 -33.37 -19.43
C VAL A 448 1.43 -33.37 -20.83
N GLU A 449 0.58 -33.17 -21.83
CA GLU A 449 0.98 -33.07 -23.23
C GLU A 449 1.45 -31.66 -23.60
N GLY A 450 1.97 -31.49 -24.81
CA GLY A 450 2.23 -30.18 -25.39
C GLY A 450 0.93 -29.42 -25.62
N THR A 451 0.83 -28.20 -25.10
CA THR A 451 -0.39 -27.37 -25.19
C THR A 451 -0.25 -26.23 -26.21
N GLY A 452 0.86 -26.20 -26.94
CA GLY A 452 1.14 -25.18 -27.96
C GLY A 452 1.66 -23.86 -27.40
N GLY A 453 1.92 -23.76 -26.08
CA GLY A 453 2.49 -22.57 -25.46
C GLY A 453 2.54 -22.61 -23.93
N TRP A 454 3.47 -21.87 -23.33
CA TRP A 454 3.65 -21.80 -21.87
C TRP A 454 2.50 -21.13 -21.10
N ASN A 455 1.55 -20.53 -21.82
CA ASN A 455 0.36 -19.88 -21.26
C ASN A 455 -0.95 -20.54 -21.73
N ASN A 456 -0.86 -21.67 -22.44
CA ASN A 456 -2.03 -22.42 -22.90
C ASN A 456 -2.33 -23.52 -21.90
N PHE A 457 -3.22 -23.27 -20.95
CA PHE A 457 -3.52 -24.24 -19.91
C PHE A 457 -4.63 -25.21 -20.32
N ILE A 458 -4.43 -26.48 -19.98
CA ILE A 458 -5.43 -27.55 -20.06
C ILE A 458 -5.52 -28.27 -18.71
N ASP A 459 -6.63 -28.97 -18.47
CA ASP A 459 -6.72 -29.91 -17.35
C ASP A 459 -6.21 -31.27 -17.81
N ALA A 460 -4.97 -31.59 -17.43
CA ALA A 460 -4.42 -32.92 -17.61
C ALA A 460 -5.04 -33.86 -16.56
N GLY A 461 -6.03 -34.64 -16.98
CA GLY A 461 -6.73 -35.61 -16.13
C GLY A 461 -6.17 -37.04 -16.25
N SER A 462 -6.16 -37.78 -15.14
CA SER A 462 -5.86 -39.22 -15.15
C SER A 462 -6.56 -39.96 -14.02
N LEU A 463 -6.88 -41.24 -14.25
CA LEU A 463 -7.21 -42.18 -13.18
C LEU A 463 -5.96 -42.51 -12.37
N LEU A 464 -6.10 -42.53 -11.05
CA LEU A 464 -5.04 -42.97 -10.16
C LEU A 464 -4.81 -44.47 -10.34
N LYS A 465 -3.58 -44.84 -10.68
CA LYS A 465 -3.12 -46.21 -10.87
C LYS A 465 -1.77 -46.40 -10.20
N ASP A 466 -1.62 -47.51 -9.50
CA ASP A 466 -0.36 -47.89 -8.86
C ASP A 466 0.72 -48.25 -9.90
N GLU A 467 1.93 -48.59 -9.44
CA GLU A 467 3.04 -48.98 -10.32
C GLU A 467 2.75 -50.23 -11.18
N GLN A 468 1.75 -51.03 -10.81
CA GLN A 468 1.32 -52.24 -11.52
C GLN A 468 0.16 -51.95 -12.50
N GLY A 469 -0.34 -50.70 -12.55
CA GLY A 469 -1.45 -50.29 -13.40
C GLY A 469 -2.83 -50.57 -12.80
N THR A 470 -2.90 -50.95 -11.52
CA THR A 470 -4.16 -51.21 -10.81
C THR A 470 -4.76 -49.90 -10.31
N THR A 471 -6.06 -49.71 -10.48
CA THR A 471 -6.76 -48.51 -10.01
C THR A 471 -6.58 -48.34 -8.50
N SER A 472 -6.17 -47.14 -8.08
CA SER A 472 -5.93 -46.77 -6.68
C SER A 472 -7.09 -45.95 -6.13
N SER A 473 -7.46 -46.19 -4.87
CA SER A 473 -8.31 -45.31 -4.07
C SER A 473 -7.51 -44.83 -2.87
N VAL A 474 -7.27 -43.52 -2.79
CA VAL A 474 -6.47 -42.90 -1.73
C VAL A 474 -7.38 -42.40 -0.63
N THR A 475 -7.15 -42.84 0.61
CA THR A 475 -7.91 -42.46 1.82
C THR A 475 -6.95 -42.09 2.93
N GLY A 476 -7.42 -41.39 3.96
CA GLY A 476 -6.62 -40.97 5.10
C GLY A 476 -5.87 -39.65 4.86
N VAL A 477 -4.92 -39.35 5.74
CA VAL A 477 -4.12 -38.12 5.67
C VAL A 477 -2.72 -38.48 5.22
N HIS A 478 -2.27 -37.83 4.14
CA HIS A 478 -0.98 -38.07 3.54
C HIS A 478 -0.25 -36.76 3.23
N ASP A 479 1.07 -36.85 3.12
CA ASP A 479 1.85 -35.84 2.41
C ASP A 479 1.88 -36.25 0.93
N VAL A 480 1.48 -35.35 0.03
CA VAL A 480 1.42 -35.62 -1.41
C VAL A 480 2.67 -35.05 -2.08
N TYR A 481 3.41 -35.89 -2.80
CA TYR A 481 4.57 -35.52 -3.59
C TYR A 481 4.22 -35.60 -5.08
N LEU A 482 4.40 -34.49 -5.79
CA LEU A 482 4.35 -34.41 -7.24
C LEU A 482 5.78 -34.48 -7.76
N VAL A 483 6.15 -35.60 -8.37
CA VAL A 483 7.50 -35.83 -8.92
C VAL A 483 7.46 -35.72 -10.43
N PHE A 484 8.21 -34.77 -10.98
CA PHE A 484 8.19 -34.44 -12.39
C PHE A 484 9.18 -35.30 -13.17
N LYS A 485 8.72 -35.91 -14.25
CA LYS A 485 9.49 -36.84 -15.07
C LYS A 485 9.40 -36.45 -16.54
N LYS A 486 10.55 -36.41 -17.21
CA LYS A 486 10.56 -36.12 -18.64
C LYS A 486 10.02 -37.27 -19.47
N THR A 487 9.41 -36.92 -20.60
CA THR A 487 9.18 -37.83 -21.73
C THR A 487 10.36 -37.69 -22.70
N ASN A 488 10.51 -36.51 -23.31
CA ASN A 488 11.53 -36.23 -24.32
C ASN A 488 12.32 -34.93 -24.05
N ASP A 489 11.66 -33.92 -23.48
CA ASP A 489 12.22 -32.57 -23.35
C ASP A 489 12.84 -32.31 -21.96
N ASP A 490 13.74 -31.32 -21.89
CA ASP A 490 14.36 -30.93 -20.61
C ASP A 490 13.47 -29.98 -19.79
N TYR A 491 12.66 -29.14 -20.45
CA TYR A 491 11.63 -28.30 -19.83
C TYR A 491 10.26 -28.91 -20.12
N LEU A 492 9.51 -29.22 -19.07
CA LEU A 492 8.35 -30.09 -19.16
C LEU A 492 7.05 -29.31 -19.37
N PHE A 493 6.64 -28.55 -18.36
CA PHE A 493 5.38 -27.80 -18.33
C PHE A 493 5.44 -26.79 -17.18
N ASN A 494 4.53 -25.83 -17.20
CA ASN A 494 4.18 -25.04 -16.02
C ASN A 494 2.95 -25.68 -15.35
N LEU A 495 2.94 -25.71 -14.03
CA LEU A 495 1.84 -26.25 -13.23
C LEU A 495 1.21 -25.12 -12.41
N ASN A 496 -0.05 -24.82 -12.70
CA ASN A 496 -0.81 -23.76 -12.03
C ASN A 496 -1.44 -24.29 -10.74
N TRP A 497 -2.34 -25.25 -10.84
CA TRP A 497 -2.96 -25.91 -9.69
C TRP A 497 -3.25 -27.37 -9.98
N PHE A 498 -3.58 -28.13 -8.95
CA PHE A 498 -4.07 -29.50 -9.08
C PHE A 498 -5.22 -29.79 -8.11
N LYS A 499 -6.01 -30.82 -8.39
CA LYS A 499 -7.02 -31.36 -7.48
C LYS A 499 -7.13 -32.87 -7.67
N PHE A 500 -7.62 -33.56 -6.66
CA PHE A 500 -8.05 -34.95 -6.75
C PHE A 500 -9.55 -35.04 -7.01
N THR A 501 -9.99 -36.14 -7.62
CA THR A 501 -11.39 -36.40 -7.92
C THR A 501 -11.84 -37.74 -7.36
N LYS A 502 -13.14 -37.85 -7.07
CA LYS A 502 -13.80 -39.11 -6.67
C LYS A 502 -14.30 -39.92 -7.87
N SER A 503 -14.19 -39.37 -9.07
CA SER A 503 -14.58 -39.97 -10.35
C SER A 503 -13.41 -39.96 -11.33
N ASP A 504 -13.59 -40.57 -12.50
CA ASP A 504 -12.65 -40.53 -13.61
C ASP A 504 -12.69 -39.16 -14.31
N PRO A 505 -11.68 -38.30 -14.10
CA PRO A 505 -11.71 -36.94 -14.66
C PRO A 505 -11.58 -36.94 -16.19
N THR A 506 -11.05 -38.00 -16.79
CA THR A 506 -10.90 -38.12 -18.25
C THR A 506 -12.25 -38.25 -18.98
N LYS A 507 -13.33 -38.43 -18.21
CA LYS A 507 -14.70 -38.56 -18.72
C LYS A 507 -15.65 -37.51 -18.18
N THR A 508 -15.33 -36.92 -17.03
CA THR A 508 -16.27 -36.06 -16.30
C THR A 508 -15.77 -34.63 -16.12
N ASP A 509 -14.50 -34.30 -16.35
CA ASP A 509 -14.05 -32.90 -16.21
C ASP A 509 -14.20 -32.17 -17.55
N ALA A 510 -14.94 -31.06 -17.55
CA ALA A 510 -15.21 -30.31 -18.77
C ALA A 510 -13.93 -29.74 -19.43
N TYR A 511 -12.89 -29.50 -18.65
CA TYR A 511 -11.67 -28.82 -19.09
C TYR A 511 -10.55 -29.79 -19.49
N ALA A 512 -10.79 -31.09 -19.33
CA ALA A 512 -9.98 -32.15 -19.91
C ALA A 512 -10.29 -32.34 -21.40
N LYS A 513 -9.39 -32.98 -22.15
CA LYS A 513 -9.68 -33.44 -23.52
C LYS A 513 -10.57 -34.68 -23.48
N LEU A 514 -11.87 -34.44 -23.57
CA LEU A 514 -12.89 -35.49 -23.63
C LEU A 514 -12.87 -36.12 -25.03
N GLN A 515 -12.57 -37.41 -25.08
CA GLN A 515 -12.54 -38.13 -26.35
C GLN A 515 -13.96 -38.33 -26.88
N ALA A 516 -14.17 -38.09 -28.16
CA ALA A 516 -15.48 -38.06 -28.78
C ALA A 516 -16.11 -39.46 -28.89
N GLU A 517 -15.29 -40.49 -29.06
CA GLU A 517 -15.69 -41.89 -29.08
C GLU A 517 -16.12 -42.45 -27.71
N ASN A 518 -15.85 -41.70 -26.61
CA ASN A 518 -16.26 -42.07 -25.26
C ASN A 518 -17.68 -41.60 -24.89
N PHE A 519 -18.60 -41.56 -25.85
CA PHE A 519 -20.00 -41.20 -25.61
C PHE A 519 -20.72 -42.25 -24.74
N ALA A 520 -21.60 -41.78 -23.87
CA ALA A 520 -22.51 -42.61 -23.06
C ALA A 520 -23.66 -43.19 -23.90
N SER A 521 -24.14 -42.43 -24.90
CA SER A 521 -25.15 -42.82 -25.87
C SER A 521 -24.95 -42.04 -27.17
N SER A 522 -25.37 -42.60 -28.29
CA SER A 522 -25.34 -41.92 -29.59
C SER A 522 -26.44 -42.42 -30.53
N ASP A 523 -26.76 -41.62 -31.55
CA ASP A 523 -27.58 -42.02 -32.70
C ASP A 523 -27.03 -41.38 -33.97
N GLY A 524 -27.07 -42.11 -35.09
CA GLY A 524 -26.65 -41.59 -36.40
C GLY A 524 -25.14 -41.37 -36.60
N LEU A 525 -24.27 -41.91 -35.74
CA LEU A 525 -22.80 -41.84 -35.88
C LEU A 525 -22.13 -43.16 -35.48
N GLY A 526 -20.86 -43.31 -35.87
CA GLY A 526 -20.00 -44.45 -35.55
C GLY A 526 -18.72 -44.02 -34.81
N VAL A 527 -17.93 -45.03 -34.48
CA VAL A 527 -16.52 -44.86 -34.09
C VAL A 527 -15.71 -45.48 -35.21
N ASP A 528 -14.62 -44.82 -35.58
CA ASP A 528 -13.76 -45.28 -36.65
C ASP A 528 -13.20 -46.69 -36.38
N GLY A 529 -12.70 -47.33 -37.45
CA GLY A 529 -12.19 -48.69 -37.36
C GLY A 529 -10.99 -48.88 -36.41
N SER A 530 -10.29 -47.80 -36.02
CA SER A 530 -9.19 -47.83 -35.07
C SER A 530 -9.61 -47.53 -33.62
N GLY A 531 -10.81 -47.01 -33.39
CA GLY A 531 -11.32 -46.67 -32.07
C GLY A 531 -10.77 -45.35 -31.51
N GLN A 532 -10.40 -44.41 -32.38
CA GLN A 532 -9.72 -43.16 -32.04
C GLN A 532 -10.58 -41.91 -32.24
N PHE A 533 -11.65 -41.97 -33.03
CA PHE A 533 -12.50 -40.80 -33.24
C PHE A 533 -13.92 -41.20 -33.67
N ALA A 534 -14.87 -40.29 -33.49
CA ALA A 534 -16.22 -40.41 -34.03
C ALA A 534 -16.23 -40.15 -35.55
N ASP A 535 -16.82 -41.08 -36.30
CA ASP A 535 -16.88 -41.05 -37.76
C ASP A 535 -18.29 -41.39 -38.28
N GLY A 536 -18.49 -41.32 -39.60
CA GLY A 536 -19.77 -41.70 -40.21
C GLY A 536 -20.96 -40.87 -39.71
N ILE A 537 -20.71 -39.63 -39.28
CA ILE A 537 -21.69 -38.75 -38.62
C ILE A 537 -22.76 -38.29 -39.64
N HIS A 538 -24.02 -38.66 -39.44
CA HIS A 538 -25.14 -38.20 -40.27
C HIS A 538 -25.71 -36.86 -39.79
N ASN A 539 -26.52 -36.22 -40.64
CA ASN A 539 -27.23 -35.01 -40.25
C ASN A 539 -28.23 -35.28 -39.11
N ASN A 540 -28.19 -34.45 -38.07
CA ASN A 540 -28.90 -34.61 -36.80
C ASN A 540 -28.46 -35.83 -35.97
N ALA A 541 -27.30 -36.41 -36.24
CA ALA A 541 -26.68 -37.37 -35.34
C ALA A 541 -26.36 -36.70 -33.98
N TYR A 542 -26.28 -37.49 -32.92
CA TYR A 542 -25.85 -36.98 -31.62
C TYR A 542 -24.93 -37.95 -30.87
N ALA A 543 -24.06 -37.38 -30.03
CA ALA A 543 -23.30 -38.08 -29.00
C ALA A 543 -23.57 -37.42 -27.64
N SER A 544 -23.86 -38.21 -26.60
CA SER A 544 -24.08 -37.71 -25.24
C SER A 544 -22.96 -38.14 -24.29
N TYR A 545 -22.54 -37.26 -23.39
CA TYR A 545 -21.50 -37.49 -22.39
C TYR A 545 -22.06 -37.19 -21.00
N SER A 546 -22.02 -38.17 -20.09
CA SER A 546 -22.72 -38.07 -18.81
C SER A 546 -21.86 -37.43 -17.71
N GLY A 547 -22.48 -36.56 -16.92
CA GLY A 547 -21.90 -36.01 -15.69
C GLY A 547 -20.65 -35.14 -15.91
N ILE A 548 -20.64 -34.33 -16.96
CA ILE A 548 -19.59 -33.34 -17.23
C ILE A 548 -19.67 -32.20 -16.21
N ASP A 549 -18.59 -32.01 -15.46
CA ASP A 549 -18.42 -31.00 -14.43
C ASP A 549 -17.78 -29.73 -15.00
N PHE A 550 -18.58 -28.70 -15.16
CA PHE A 550 -18.18 -27.35 -15.57
C PHE A 550 -17.70 -26.50 -14.38
N GLY A 551 -17.78 -26.98 -13.14
CA GLY A 551 -17.42 -26.19 -11.96
C GLY A 551 -18.18 -24.87 -11.90
N SER A 552 -17.45 -23.74 -11.90
CA SER A 552 -18.03 -22.38 -11.84
C SER A 552 -18.54 -21.83 -13.17
N GLY A 553 -18.33 -22.52 -14.30
CA GLY A 553 -18.82 -22.09 -15.60
C GLY A 553 -17.79 -22.20 -16.72
N ALA A 554 -18.18 -22.75 -17.87
CA ALA A 554 -17.38 -22.72 -19.10
C ALA A 554 -17.76 -21.55 -20.02
N ALA A 555 -16.75 -20.92 -20.59
CA ALA A 555 -16.82 -19.73 -21.44
C ALA A 555 -16.77 -20.05 -22.94
N GLY A 556 -16.21 -21.22 -23.28
CA GLY A 556 -16.08 -21.66 -24.66
C GLY A 556 -15.83 -23.16 -24.75
N ILE A 557 -15.75 -23.63 -25.97
CA ILE A 557 -15.51 -25.03 -26.34
C ILE A 557 -14.55 -25.06 -27.53
N THR A 558 -13.65 -26.04 -27.52
CA THR A 558 -12.76 -26.36 -28.64
C THR A 558 -13.04 -27.78 -29.10
N LEU A 559 -13.16 -27.96 -30.41
CA LEU A 559 -13.35 -29.25 -31.10
C LEU A 559 -12.10 -29.54 -31.95
N HIS A 560 -11.52 -30.73 -31.79
CA HIS A 560 -10.48 -31.24 -32.69
C HIS A 560 -11.11 -32.14 -33.74
N LEU A 561 -11.18 -31.63 -34.96
CA LEU A 561 -11.99 -32.23 -36.01
C LEU A 561 -11.33 -32.14 -37.38
N ALA A 562 -11.80 -32.97 -38.30
CA ALA A 562 -11.52 -32.90 -39.72
C ALA A 562 -12.82 -32.91 -40.52
N SER A 563 -12.85 -32.28 -41.68
CA SER A 563 -14.05 -32.23 -42.53
C SER A 563 -13.69 -32.29 -44.01
N GLY A 564 -14.62 -32.85 -44.80
CA GLY A 564 -14.51 -32.87 -46.26
C GLY A 564 -14.84 -31.53 -46.90
N ASN A 565 -15.52 -31.57 -48.04
CA ASN A 565 -15.82 -30.38 -48.85
C ASN A 565 -17.11 -29.64 -48.43
N GLN A 566 -17.78 -30.04 -47.34
CA GLN A 566 -19.10 -29.50 -46.97
C GLN A 566 -19.12 -28.82 -45.60
N GLY A 567 -18.53 -29.42 -44.56
CA GLY A 567 -18.62 -28.88 -43.20
C GLY A 567 -20.04 -28.95 -42.63
N GLY A 568 -20.35 -28.11 -41.64
CA GLY A 568 -21.63 -28.12 -40.92
C GLY A 568 -21.58 -27.28 -39.64
N SER A 569 -22.29 -27.70 -38.61
CA SER A 569 -22.20 -27.15 -37.26
C SER A 569 -22.37 -28.25 -36.19
N VAL A 570 -21.92 -27.94 -34.97
CA VAL A 570 -22.19 -28.75 -33.76
C VAL A 570 -22.97 -27.90 -32.77
N GLU A 571 -24.19 -28.28 -32.45
CA GLU A 571 -24.95 -27.70 -31.35
C GLU A 571 -24.61 -28.41 -30.03
N VAL A 572 -24.35 -27.64 -28.97
CA VAL A 572 -24.09 -28.14 -27.62
C VAL A 572 -25.33 -27.91 -26.76
N LYS A 573 -25.95 -29.01 -26.30
CA LYS A 573 -27.08 -28.98 -25.37
C LYS A 573 -26.74 -29.61 -24.03
N LEU A 574 -27.44 -29.17 -22.98
CA LEU A 574 -27.32 -29.71 -21.64
C LEU A 574 -28.52 -30.58 -21.25
N ASP A 575 -28.25 -31.61 -20.46
CA ASP A 575 -29.17 -32.54 -19.78
C ASP A 575 -30.03 -33.45 -20.67
N SER A 576 -30.45 -33.00 -21.86
CA SER A 576 -31.21 -33.81 -22.82
C SER A 576 -31.17 -33.23 -24.25
N LEU A 577 -31.63 -34.01 -25.24
CA LEU A 577 -31.80 -33.54 -26.63
C LEU A 577 -32.77 -32.35 -26.79
N ASP A 578 -33.73 -32.22 -25.87
CA ASP A 578 -34.69 -31.11 -25.80
C ASP A 578 -34.26 -30.03 -24.77
N GLY A 579 -33.06 -30.19 -24.18
CA GLY A 579 -32.52 -29.31 -23.16
C GLY A 579 -32.07 -27.95 -23.71
N PRO A 580 -31.59 -27.06 -22.83
CA PRO A 580 -31.11 -25.75 -23.26
C PRO A 580 -29.84 -25.87 -24.11
N SER A 581 -29.84 -25.16 -25.23
CA SER A 581 -28.64 -24.93 -26.04
C SER A 581 -27.74 -23.91 -25.36
N VAL A 582 -26.44 -24.20 -25.33
CA VAL A 582 -25.40 -23.32 -24.80
C VAL A 582 -24.49 -22.78 -25.88
N GLY A 583 -24.49 -23.35 -27.08
CA GLY A 583 -23.72 -22.80 -28.18
C GLY A 583 -23.84 -23.66 -29.43
N GLU A 584 -23.53 -23.05 -30.56
CA GLU A 584 -23.43 -23.71 -31.85
C GLU A 584 -22.06 -23.35 -32.45
N ILE A 585 -21.33 -24.38 -32.91
CA ILE A 585 -19.96 -24.26 -33.42
C ILE A 585 -19.99 -24.53 -34.92
N ASP A 586 -19.64 -23.53 -35.72
CA ASP A 586 -19.53 -23.68 -37.16
C ASP A 586 -18.31 -24.52 -37.54
N ILE A 587 -18.52 -25.51 -38.40
CA ILE A 587 -17.49 -26.38 -38.95
C ILE A 587 -17.26 -25.97 -40.41
N PRO A 588 -16.09 -25.39 -40.75
CA PRO A 588 -15.77 -25.06 -42.13
C PRO A 588 -15.52 -26.32 -42.98
N ALA A 589 -15.64 -26.20 -44.30
CA ALA A 589 -15.22 -27.22 -45.25
C ALA A 589 -13.68 -27.22 -45.39
N LEU A 590 -12.99 -28.13 -44.69
CA LEU A 590 -11.52 -28.21 -44.65
C LEU A 590 -10.93 -28.92 -45.88
N GLY A 591 -11.78 -29.58 -46.67
CA GLY A 591 -11.42 -30.19 -47.95
C GLY A 591 -10.63 -31.50 -47.84
N SER A 592 -10.38 -32.00 -46.63
CA SER A 592 -9.64 -33.23 -46.37
C SER A 592 -10.04 -33.86 -45.04
N TRP A 593 -10.32 -35.17 -45.07
CA TRP A 593 -10.61 -35.98 -43.89
C TRP A 593 -9.38 -36.29 -43.04
N ASP A 594 -8.19 -36.02 -43.57
CA ASP A 594 -6.91 -36.25 -42.87
C ASP A 594 -6.32 -34.95 -42.29
N ASN A 595 -6.97 -33.80 -42.52
CA ASN A 595 -6.51 -32.51 -42.03
C ASN A 595 -7.24 -32.13 -40.74
N TRP A 596 -6.65 -32.50 -39.60
CA TRP A 596 -7.18 -32.22 -38.27
C TRP A 596 -6.83 -30.81 -37.80
N VAL A 597 -7.83 -30.10 -37.30
CA VAL A 597 -7.68 -28.73 -36.79
C VAL A 597 -8.50 -28.53 -35.52
N ASP A 598 -8.09 -27.56 -34.71
CA ASP A 598 -8.86 -27.09 -33.56
C ASP A 598 -9.78 -25.94 -34.00
N ILE A 599 -11.08 -26.09 -33.76
CA ILE A 599 -12.10 -25.03 -33.92
C ILE A 599 -12.62 -24.65 -32.54
N ALA A 600 -12.63 -23.36 -32.21
CA ALA A 600 -13.04 -22.87 -30.90
C ALA A 600 -14.20 -21.89 -31.02
N SER A 601 -15.18 -21.99 -30.13
CA SER A 601 -16.32 -21.07 -30.08
C SER A 601 -16.65 -20.69 -28.64
N ILE A 602 -17.37 -19.59 -28.45
CA ILE A 602 -17.93 -19.23 -27.15
C ILE A 602 -19.20 -20.04 -26.86
N ILE A 603 -19.50 -20.23 -25.58
CA ILE A 603 -20.78 -20.80 -25.13
C ILE A 603 -21.41 -19.93 -24.05
N ASP A 604 -22.68 -20.18 -23.76
CA ASP A 604 -23.45 -19.53 -22.71
C ASP A 604 -22.96 -19.96 -21.33
N ASP A 605 -22.03 -19.17 -20.80
CA ASP A 605 -21.36 -19.37 -19.52
C ASP A 605 -22.26 -19.18 -18.30
N THR A 606 -23.51 -18.73 -18.50
CA THR A 606 -24.53 -18.67 -17.45
C THR A 606 -25.28 -19.98 -17.28
N LYS A 607 -25.24 -20.84 -18.31
CA LYS A 607 -25.91 -22.16 -18.32
C LYS A 607 -24.93 -23.30 -18.12
N ALA A 608 -23.74 -23.22 -18.69
CA ALA A 608 -22.73 -24.27 -18.59
C ALA A 608 -21.99 -24.23 -17.24
N VAL A 609 -22.71 -24.41 -16.11
CA VAL A 609 -22.22 -24.28 -14.72
C VAL A 609 -22.62 -25.51 -13.92
N GLY A 610 -21.72 -26.05 -13.09
CA GLY A 610 -21.97 -27.27 -12.32
C GLY A 610 -21.92 -28.53 -13.18
N ILE A 611 -22.65 -29.58 -12.78
CA ILE A 611 -22.58 -30.91 -13.42
C ILE A 611 -23.79 -31.11 -14.34
N HIS A 612 -23.54 -31.45 -15.60
CA HIS A 612 -24.56 -31.68 -16.63
C HIS A 612 -24.22 -32.89 -17.51
N ASP A 613 -25.25 -33.50 -18.10
CA ASP A 613 -25.04 -34.36 -19.27
C ASP A 613 -24.89 -33.45 -20.51
N VAL A 614 -23.89 -33.68 -21.35
CA VAL A 614 -23.63 -32.88 -22.55
C VAL A 614 -24.03 -33.65 -23.79
N TYR A 615 -24.80 -33.02 -24.67
CA TYR A 615 -25.19 -33.56 -25.97
C TYR A 615 -24.55 -32.73 -27.08
N LEU A 616 -23.71 -33.36 -27.89
CA LEU A 616 -23.20 -32.80 -29.14
C LEU A 616 -24.12 -33.26 -30.27
N ILE A 617 -24.79 -32.32 -30.94
CA ILE A 617 -25.72 -32.59 -32.03
C ILE A 617 -25.10 -32.05 -33.31
N PHE A 618 -24.95 -32.91 -34.31
CA PHE A 618 -24.24 -32.59 -35.54
C PHE A 618 -25.22 -32.22 -36.64
N HIS A 619 -25.07 -31.03 -37.21
CA HIS A 619 -25.87 -30.56 -38.33
C HIS A 619 -24.98 -30.43 -39.56
N GLY A 620 -25.35 -31.07 -40.65
CA GLY A 620 -24.64 -30.87 -41.91
C GLY A 620 -25.09 -29.63 -42.63
N ALA A 621 -24.16 -28.98 -43.35
CA ALA A 621 -24.48 -27.85 -44.20
C ALA A 621 -25.59 -28.24 -45.20
N ASP A 622 -26.63 -27.41 -45.30
CA ASP A 622 -27.84 -27.66 -46.11
C ASP A 622 -28.55 -29.00 -45.82
N GLY A 623 -28.31 -29.59 -44.65
CA GLY A 623 -28.90 -30.86 -44.22
C GLY A 623 -28.24 -32.11 -44.79
N ASN A 624 -27.03 -32.00 -45.35
CA ASN A 624 -26.27 -33.14 -45.87
C ASN A 624 -25.65 -34.00 -44.74
N ASP A 625 -25.36 -35.27 -45.02
CA ASP A 625 -24.60 -36.10 -44.08
C ASP A 625 -23.10 -35.77 -44.11
N TYR A 626 -22.38 -36.19 -43.06
CA TYR A 626 -20.92 -36.09 -42.89
C TYR A 626 -20.40 -34.66 -42.69
N PRO A 627 -20.85 -33.94 -41.64
CA PRO A 627 -20.33 -32.60 -41.33
C PRO A 627 -18.83 -32.62 -40.94
N CYS A 628 -18.41 -33.62 -40.16
CA CYS A 628 -17.03 -33.79 -39.70
C CYS A 628 -16.74 -35.22 -39.21
N ASN A 629 -15.47 -35.50 -38.96
CA ASN A 629 -14.99 -36.46 -37.98
C ASN A 629 -14.55 -35.68 -36.74
N LEU A 630 -14.83 -36.20 -35.54
CA LEU A 630 -14.49 -35.54 -34.27
C LEU A 630 -13.65 -36.50 -33.42
N ASP A 631 -12.47 -36.08 -33.00
CA ASP A 631 -11.54 -36.87 -32.17
C ASP A 631 -11.75 -36.51 -30.70
N TRP A 632 -11.57 -35.24 -30.33
CA TRP A 632 -11.81 -34.80 -28.95
C TRP A 632 -12.42 -33.42 -28.91
N PHE A 633 -12.99 -33.09 -27.75
CA PHE A 633 -13.45 -31.75 -27.42
C PHE A 633 -13.05 -31.39 -25.99
N THR A 634 -12.96 -30.09 -25.71
CA THR A 634 -12.70 -29.58 -24.37
C THR A 634 -13.37 -28.24 -24.19
N PHE A 635 -13.78 -27.94 -22.97
CA PHE A 635 -14.31 -26.63 -22.62
C PHE A 635 -13.19 -25.72 -22.07
N SER A 636 -13.43 -24.42 -22.09
CA SER A 636 -12.49 -23.43 -21.56
C SER A 636 -13.14 -22.62 -20.46
N SER A 637 -12.44 -22.44 -19.34
CA SER A 637 -12.83 -21.54 -18.26
C SER A 637 -12.42 -20.09 -18.53
N ILE A 638 -11.62 -19.83 -19.57
CA ILE A 638 -11.09 -18.50 -19.84
C ILE A 638 -12.23 -17.61 -20.33
N LYS A 639 -12.81 -16.84 -19.40
CA LYS A 639 -13.66 -15.70 -19.70
C LYS A 639 -12.75 -14.55 -20.12
N GLY A 640 -12.83 -14.13 -21.37
CA GLY A 640 -12.17 -12.91 -21.81
C GLY A 640 -12.71 -11.69 -21.06
N LYS A 641 -11.94 -10.61 -20.98
CA LYS A 641 -12.52 -9.31 -20.62
C LYS A 641 -13.50 -8.94 -21.72
N ALA A 642 -14.77 -8.73 -21.37
CA ALA A 642 -15.74 -8.16 -22.30
C ALA A 642 -15.21 -6.80 -22.77
N ARG A 643 -15.00 -6.69 -24.07
CA ARG A 643 -14.41 -5.52 -24.71
C ARG A 643 -15.32 -5.10 -25.86
N ASP A 644 -15.63 -3.81 -25.90
CA ASP A 644 -16.37 -3.22 -27.03
C ASP A 644 -15.46 -3.19 -28.26
N ALA A 645 -15.88 -3.82 -29.36
CA ALA A 645 -15.14 -3.87 -30.63
C ALA A 645 -14.82 -2.48 -31.19
N TYR A 646 -15.63 -1.47 -30.86
CA TYR A 646 -15.52 -0.10 -31.35
C TYR A 646 -14.70 0.82 -30.42
N SER A 647 -14.25 0.30 -29.28
CA SER A 647 -13.37 1.02 -28.35
C SER A 647 -11.90 0.93 -28.75
N LYS A 648 -11.01 1.57 -27.98
CA LYS A 648 -9.56 1.39 -28.10
C LYS A 648 -9.15 0.04 -27.51
N LEU A 649 -8.69 -0.87 -28.36
CA LEU A 649 -8.19 -2.18 -27.95
C LEU A 649 -6.66 -2.19 -28.04
N GLU A 650 -5.99 -2.24 -26.89
CA GLU A 650 -4.53 -2.37 -26.85
C GLU A 650 -4.11 -3.78 -27.31
N ALA A 651 -3.11 -3.88 -28.16
CA ALA A 651 -2.69 -5.11 -28.81
C ALA A 651 -2.01 -6.07 -27.82
N GLU A 652 -1.24 -5.54 -26.89
CA GLU A 652 -0.59 -6.25 -25.80
C GLU A 652 -1.60 -6.80 -24.78
N ASN A 653 -2.85 -6.32 -24.78
CA ASN A 653 -3.95 -6.85 -23.97
C ASN A 653 -4.62 -8.08 -24.63
N PHE A 654 -3.83 -8.91 -25.32
CA PHE A 654 -4.30 -10.18 -25.86
C PHE A 654 -4.67 -11.16 -24.75
N THR A 655 -5.60 -12.07 -25.03
CA THR A 655 -5.91 -13.20 -24.15
C THR A 655 -4.90 -14.32 -24.32
N ASN A 656 -4.47 -14.57 -25.56
CA ASN A 656 -3.39 -15.51 -25.85
C ASN A 656 -2.60 -15.06 -27.09
N ALA A 657 -1.34 -15.45 -27.22
CA ALA A 657 -0.56 -15.16 -28.41
C ALA A 657 0.56 -16.20 -28.62
N VAL A 658 0.96 -16.38 -29.88
CA VAL A 658 2.02 -17.31 -30.27
C VAL A 658 3.04 -16.59 -31.14
N ASN A 659 4.32 -16.83 -30.86
CA ASN A 659 5.47 -16.27 -31.60
C ASN A 659 5.49 -14.73 -31.66
N VAL A 660 5.00 -14.08 -30.59
CA VAL A 660 5.10 -12.63 -30.36
C VAL A 660 5.51 -12.38 -28.91
N GLY A 661 6.17 -11.26 -28.65
CA GLY A 661 6.48 -10.77 -27.31
C GLY A 661 5.91 -9.36 -27.11
N THR A 662 6.23 -8.75 -25.97
CA THR A 662 5.89 -7.35 -25.68
C THR A 662 7.15 -6.55 -25.42
N GLU A 663 7.19 -5.30 -25.88
CA GLU A 663 8.25 -4.34 -25.60
C GLU A 663 7.68 -2.99 -25.20
N ASN A 664 8.51 -2.17 -24.55
CA ASN A 664 8.19 -0.78 -24.20
C ASN A 664 9.04 0.17 -25.04
N GLY A 665 8.42 1.21 -25.59
CA GLY A 665 9.11 2.19 -26.42
C GLY A 665 8.19 3.23 -27.02
N GLY A 666 8.70 4.43 -27.33
CA GLY A 666 7.88 5.49 -27.92
C GLY A 666 6.67 5.91 -27.08
N ASN A 667 6.76 5.79 -25.74
CA ASN A 667 5.69 6.05 -24.76
C ASN A 667 4.50 5.08 -24.80
N GLN A 668 4.68 3.88 -25.36
CA GLN A 668 3.63 2.85 -25.43
C GLN A 668 4.21 1.47 -25.10
N THR A 669 3.35 0.53 -24.73
CA THR A 669 3.64 -0.90 -24.66
C THR A 669 2.97 -1.55 -25.85
N TYR A 670 3.65 -2.45 -26.56
CA TYR A 670 3.14 -2.99 -27.82
C TYR A 670 3.59 -4.43 -28.04
N LEU A 671 2.92 -5.14 -28.96
CA LEU A 671 3.39 -6.40 -29.49
C LEU A 671 4.65 -6.20 -30.34
N ALA A 672 5.67 -6.99 -30.06
CA ALA A 672 6.97 -6.94 -30.70
C ALA A 672 7.47 -8.36 -31.06
N GLY A 673 8.59 -8.43 -31.77
CA GLY A 673 9.19 -9.71 -32.14
C GLY A 673 8.38 -10.51 -33.18
N VAL A 674 7.52 -9.84 -33.96
CA VAL A 674 6.62 -10.50 -34.92
C VAL A 674 7.38 -10.96 -36.17
N TYR A 675 7.79 -12.23 -36.21
CA TYR A 675 8.48 -12.85 -37.35
C TYR A 675 7.53 -13.71 -38.19
N GLY A 676 7.14 -13.21 -39.37
CA GLY A 676 6.09 -13.78 -40.21
C GLY A 676 6.22 -15.28 -40.54
N PRO A 677 7.43 -15.81 -40.86
CA PRO A 677 7.60 -17.24 -41.15
C PRO A 677 7.22 -18.20 -40.02
N ASN A 678 7.12 -17.71 -38.78
CA ASN A 678 6.68 -18.50 -37.63
C ASN A 678 5.14 -18.55 -37.47
N ASN A 679 4.39 -18.00 -38.44
CA ASN A 679 2.93 -17.84 -38.38
C ASN A 679 2.41 -17.25 -37.05
N PRO A 680 2.92 -16.09 -36.61
CA PRO A 680 2.53 -15.50 -35.34
C PRO A 680 1.09 -15.01 -35.34
N TYR A 681 0.43 -15.06 -34.17
CA TYR A 681 -0.91 -14.53 -33.97
C TYR A 681 -1.12 -14.02 -32.55
N ALA A 682 -2.12 -13.16 -32.38
CA ALA A 682 -2.68 -12.76 -31.10
C ALA A 682 -4.20 -13.01 -31.09
N MET A 683 -4.73 -13.52 -29.99
CA MET A 683 -6.14 -13.85 -29.80
C MET A 683 -6.73 -12.99 -28.68
N TYR A 684 -7.90 -12.41 -28.93
CA TYR A 684 -8.65 -11.58 -27.99
C TYR A 684 -10.00 -12.23 -27.75
N ASN A 685 -10.26 -12.58 -26.51
CA ASN A 685 -11.49 -13.24 -26.13
C ASN A 685 -12.58 -12.21 -25.69
N TYR A 686 -13.86 -12.51 -25.96
CA TYR A 686 -15.03 -11.68 -25.66
C TYR A 686 -15.01 -10.27 -26.29
N ILE A 687 -14.73 -10.18 -27.60
CA ILE A 687 -14.94 -8.95 -28.36
C ILE A 687 -16.43 -8.86 -28.72
N ASP A 688 -17.11 -7.84 -28.22
CA ASP A 688 -18.54 -7.60 -28.43
C ASP A 688 -18.74 -6.62 -29.60
N PHE A 689 -19.28 -7.13 -30.70
CA PHE A 689 -19.64 -6.36 -31.88
C PHE A 689 -21.06 -5.79 -31.78
N GLY A 690 -21.82 -6.09 -30.72
CA GLY A 690 -23.21 -5.67 -30.57
C GLY A 690 -24.10 -6.18 -31.70
N ASP A 691 -25.17 -5.44 -32.04
CA ASP A 691 -26.15 -5.86 -33.03
C ASP A 691 -25.81 -5.45 -34.48
N VAL A 692 -24.64 -4.85 -34.70
CA VAL A 692 -24.25 -4.26 -35.99
C VAL A 692 -22.88 -4.78 -36.39
N SER A 693 -22.72 -5.21 -37.64
CA SER A 693 -21.40 -5.61 -38.14
C SER A 693 -20.50 -4.40 -38.34
N PRO A 694 -19.18 -4.49 -38.04
CA PRO A 694 -18.26 -3.40 -38.27
C PRO A 694 -18.16 -3.04 -39.75
N THR A 695 -17.88 -1.78 -40.03
CA THR A 695 -17.63 -1.28 -41.40
C THR A 695 -16.19 -0.79 -41.58
N GLU A 696 -15.45 -0.69 -40.48
CA GLU A 696 -14.10 -0.17 -40.43
C GLU A 696 -13.19 -1.10 -39.61
N PHE A 697 -11.89 -1.05 -39.88
CA PHE A 697 -10.88 -1.72 -39.08
C PHE A 697 -9.62 -0.89 -39.15
N HIS A 698 -9.12 -0.45 -38.00
CA HIS A 698 -7.94 0.40 -37.91
C HIS A 698 -6.93 -0.21 -36.96
N ILE A 699 -5.66 -0.11 -37.32
CA ILE A 699 -4.55 -0.59 -36.51
C ILE A 699 -3.49 0.50 -36.37
N GLN A 700 -2.82 0.56 -35.23
CA GLN A 700 -1.63 1.37 -35.04
C GLN A 700 -0.39 0.47 -34.96
N ALA A 701 0.55 0.67 -35.88
CA ALA A 701 1.76 -0.16 -35.97
C ALA A 701 3.00 0.65 -36.39
N ALA A 702 4.18 0.11 -36.12
CA ALA A 702 5.48 0.64 -36.50
C ALA A 702 6.34 -0.42 -37.18
N SER A 703 7.01 -0.09 -38.28
CA SER A 703 7.85 -1.04 -39.02
C SER A 703 9.12 -0.36 -39.54
N ALA A 704 10.26 -0.99 -39.30
CA ALA A 704 11.54 -0.63 -39.94
C ALA A 704 11.78 -1.40 -41.25
N THR A 705 10.90 -2.34 -41.60
CA THR A 705 11.01 -3.18 -42.81
C THR A 705 9.93 -2.82 -43.82
N SER A 706 9.64 -3.71 -44.77
CA SER A 706 8.50 -3.55 -45.68
C SER A 706 7.14 -3.70 -45.00
N GLY A 707 7.10 -4.16 -43.74
CA GLY A 707 5.87 -4.51 -43.05
C GLY A 707 5.28 -5.86 -43.49
N GLY A 708 3.98 -6.02 -43.32
CA GLY A 708 3.25 -7.25 -43.56
C GLY A 708 1.74 -7.03 -43.55
N THR A 709 0.96 -8.08 -43.31
CA THR A 709 -0.51 -8.02 -43.27
C THR A 709 -1.01 -8.51 -41.91
N ILE A 710 -2.03 -7.84 -41.36
CA ILE A 710 -2.84 -8.32 -40.23
C ILE A 710 -4.17 -8.82 -40.81
N GLU A 711 -4.57 -10.03 -40.47
CA GLU A 711 -5.85 -10.62 -40.85
C GLU A 711 -6.65 -10.95 -39.60
N ALA A 712 -7.79 -10.28 -39.40
CA ALA A 712 -8.69 -10.52 -38.28
C ALA A 712 -9.68 -11.63 -38.64
N ARG A 713 -9.72 -12.67 -37.83
CA ARG A 713 -10.60 -13.83 -37.94
C ARG A 713 -11.45 -14.00 -36.70
N ILE A 714 -12.64 -14.58 -36.85
CA ILE A 714 -13.51 -14.92 -35.72
C ILE A 714 -13.54 -16.42 -35.48
N ASP A 715 -13.68 -16.81 -34.21
CA ASP A 715 -14.00 -18.18 -33.75
C ASP A 715 -13.04 -19.27 -34.28
N GLY A 716 -11.78 -18.89 -34.42
CA GLY A 716 -10.67 -19.79 -34.72
C GLY A 716 -9.63 -19.20 -35.66
N MET A 717 -8.40 -19.74 -35.62
CA MET A 717 -7.32 -19.35 -36.53
C MET A 717 -7.64 -19.64 -38.00
N ASN A 718 -8.53 -20.60 -38.26
CA ASN A 718 -9.03 -20.94 -39.60
C ASN A 718 -10.46 -20.46 -39.83
N GLY A 719 -11.06 -19.75 -38.86
CA GLY A 719 -12.41 -19.23 -38.94
C GLY A 719 -12.54 -18.09 -39.96
N PRO A 720 -13.76 -17.57 -40.18
CA PRO A 720 -14.03 -16.54 -41.18
C PRO A 720 -13.14 -15.29 -41.01
N VAL A 721 -12.59 -14.79 -42.12
CA VAL A 721 -11.87 -13.50 -42.13
C VAL A 721 -12.89 -12.37 -42.13
N ILE A 722 -12.85 -11.52 -41.11
CA ILE A 722 -13.73 -10.36 -40.99
C ILE A 722 -13.04 -9.07 -41.43
N ALA A 723 -11.72 -8.95 -41.27
CA ALA A 723 -10.99 -7.75 -41.72
C ALA A 723 -9.54 -8.06 -42.11
N THR A 724 -8.94 -7.22 -42.95
CA THR A 724 -7.52 -7.32 -43.34
C THR A 724 -6.89 -5.95 -43.48
N ALA A 725 -5.74 -5.72 -42.85
CA ALA A 725 -4.99 -4.47 -42.91
C ALA A 725 -3.55 -4.69 -43.35
N LYS A 726 -3.03 -3.79 -44.20
CA LYS A 726 -1.64 -3.84 -44.68
C LYS A 726 -0.78 -2.80 -43.97
N VAL A 727 0.26 -3.26 -43.29
CA VAL A 727 1.25 -2.40 -42.65
C VAL A 727 2.43 -2.23 -43.59
N SER A 728 2.83 -0.97 -43.82
CA SER A 728 4.05 -0.64 -44.57
C SER A 728 5.13 -0.06 -43.66
N GLY A 729 6.37 0.02 -44.14
CA GLY A 729 7.47 0.67 -43.43
C GLY A 729 7.13 2.08 -42.94
N THR A 730 7.32 2.33 -41.65
CA THR A 730 7.01 3.63 -41.01
C THR A 730 8.25 4.48 -40.78
N GLY A 731 9.45 3.91 -40.92
CA GLY A 731 10.75 4.58 -40.75
C GLY A 731 11.49 4.17 -39.48
N GLY A 732 10.94 3.26 -38.68
CA GLY A 732 11.59 2.72 -37.48
C GLY A 732 10.65 1.84 -36.65
N TRP A 733 11.21 1.04 -35.74
CA TRP A 733 10.46 0.11 -34.88
C TRP A 733 9.56 0.78 -33.83
N GLN A 734 9.75 2.08 -33.59
CA GLN A 734 8.97 2.86 -32.62
C GLN A 734 8.31 4.09 -33.26
N THR A 735 8.26 4.15 -34.60
CA THR A 735 7.60 5.22 -35.35
C THR A 735 6.19 4.78 -35.71
N PHE A 736 5.24 4.95 -34.79
CA PHE A 736 3.87 4.45 -34.94
C PHE A 736 3.04 5.28 -35.92
N LYS A 737 2.25 4.59 -36.76
CA LYS A 737 1.26 5.17 -37.68
C LYS A 737 -0.02 4.35 -37.65
N VAL A 738 -1.14 4.99 -37.97
CA VAL A 738 -2.43 4.32 -38.16
C VAL A 738 -2.52 3.82 -39.60
N PHE A 739 -3.03 2.60 -39.76
CA PHE A 739 -3.31 1.97 -41.04
C PHE A 739 -4.77 1.51 -41.08
N ASP A 740 -5.42 1.79 -42.20
CA ASP A 740 -6.78 1.32 -42.48
C ASP A 740 -6.75 -0.12 -42.98
N GLY A 741 -7.76 -0.89 -42.59
CA GLY A 741 -8.05 -2.24 -43.07
C GLY A 741 -9.39 -2.32 -43.79
N GLU A 742 -9.52 -3.33 -44.65
CA GLU A 742 -10.75 -3.64 -45.36
C GLU A 742 -11.57 -4.66 -44.55
N VAL A 743 -12.83 -4.30 -44.23
CA VAL A 743 -13.80 -5.23 -43.63
C VAL A 743 -14.52 -6.01 -44.72
N THR A 744 -14.63 -7.33 -44.54
CA THR A 744 -15.18 -8.24 -45.54
C THR A 744 -16.70 -8.33 -45.44
N ALA A 745 -17.41 -7.91 -46.48
CA ALA A 745 -18.88 -8.01 -46.54
C ALA A 745 -19.42 -9.45 -46.64
N ALA A 746 -18.56 -10.44 -46.90
CA ALA A 746 -18.92 -11.85 -47.02
C ALA A 746 -19.12 -12.58 -45.67
N ALA A 747 -18.76 -11.94 -44.55
CA ALA A 747 -18.87 -12.51 -43.20
C ALA A 747 -19.31 -11.42 -42.19
N PRO A 748 -20.59 -10.99 -42.21
CA PRO A 748 -21.10 -10.08 -41.20
C PRO A 748 -21.00 -10.72 -39.81
N VAL A 749 -20.58 -9.94 -38.82
CA VAL A 749 -20.34 -10.40 -37.44
C VAL A 749 -21.12 -9.55 -36.44
N THR A 750 -21.80 -10.17 -35.49
CA THR A 750 -22.60 -9.51 -34.44
C THR A 750 -22.55 -10.32 -33.17
N GLY A 751 -22.65 -9.68 -32.01
CA GLY A 751 -22.54 -10.33 -30.72
C GLY A 751 -21.09 -10.56 -30.33
N ARG A 752 -20.86 -11.55 -29.46
CA ARG A 752 -19.54 -11.78 -28.84
C ARG A 752 -18.80 -12.87 -29.57
N HIS A 753 -17.52 -12.66 -29.82
CA HIS A 753 -16.67 -13.60 -30.56
C HIS A 753 -15.26 -13.67 -29.99
N LEU A 754 -14.57 -14.77 -30.31
CA LEU A 754 -13.11 -14.85 -30.24
C LEU A 754 -12.54 -14.14 -31.47
N VAL A 755 -11.60 -13.21 -31.31
CA VAL A 755 -10.94 -12.54 -32.44
C VAL A 755 -9.47 -12.94 -32.52
N TYR A 756 -9.07 -13.57 -33.61
CA TYR A 756 -7.69 -13.93 -33.93
C TYR A 756 -7.11 -12.90 -34.92
N LEU A 757 -6.04 -12.22 -34.52
CA LEU A 757 -5.24 -11.38 -35.40
C LEU A 757 -4.03 -12.19 -35.90
N MET A 758 -4.10 -12.62 -37.16
CA MET A 758 -3.04 -13.40 -37.81
C MET A 758 -2.04 -12.45 -38.47
N PHE A 759 -0.76 -12.57 -38.11
CA PHE A 759 0.30 -11.70 -38.62
C PHE A 759 1.07 -12.40 -39.76
N LYS A 760 0.87 -11.94 -41.00
CA LYS A 760 1.37 -12.61 -42.21
C LYS A 760 2.49 -11.84 -42.89
N GLY A 761 3.52 -12.57 -43.30
CA GLY A 761 4.62 -12.09 -44.15
C GLY A 761 5.82 -13.02 -44.12
N ASN A 762 6.90 -12.65 -44.83
CA ASN A 762 8.06 -13.52 -45.05
C ASN A 762 9.31 -13.10 -44.26
N ASP A 763 9.20 -12.12 -43.35
CA ASP A 763 10.32 -11.57 -42.57
C ASP A 763 9.79 -10.98 -41.24
N TRP A 764 10.62 -10.22 -40.51
CA TRP A 764 10.20 -9.37 -39.39
C TRP A 764 9.21 -8.30 -39.87
N LEU A 765 8.02 -8.28 -39.28
CA LEU A 765 6.88 -7.53 -39.82
C LEU A 765 6.78 -6.11 -39.26
N TYR A 766 6.32 -5.96 -38.02
CA TYR A 766 6.03 -4.68 -37.38
C TYR A 766 5.84 -4.88 -35.87
N ASN A 767 5.98 -3.79 -35.13
CA ASN A 767 5.45 -3.64 -33.78
C ASN A 767 4.01 -3.16 -33.87
N PHE A 768 3.10 -3.74 -33.09
CA PHE A 768 1.65 -3.50 -33.17
C PHE A 768 1.11 -3.09 -31.80
N ASP A 769 0.50 -1.91 -31.74
CA ASP A 769 0.17 -1.21 -30.49
C ASP A 769 -1.30 -1.32 -30.13
N LYS A 770 -2.20 -0.97 -31.05
CA LYS A 770 -3.65 -0.95 -30.76
C LYS A 770 -4.48 -1.05 -32.01
N PHE A 771 -5.75 -1.42 -31.85
CA PHE A 771 -6.71 -1.56 -32.93
C PHE A 771 -8.13 -1.20 -32.51
N THR A 772 -9.00 -0.99 -33.49
CA THR A 772 -10.44 -0.82 -33.31
C THR A 772 -11.19 -1.29 -34.56
N PHE A 773 -12.42 -1.76 -34.40
CA PHE A 773 -13.36 -1.98 -35.50
C PHE A 773 -14.32 -0.79 -35.70
N GLY A 774 -14.03 0.35 -35.05
CA GLY A 774 -14.76 1.61 -35.14
C GLY A 774 -13.87 2.78 -35.61
N ASP A 775 -14.19 4.00 -35.17
CA ASP A 775 -13.48 5.22 -35.58
C ASP A 775 -12.08 5.30 -34.92
N PRO A 776 -10.99 5.58 -35.67
CA PRO A 776 -9.64 5.59 -35.14
C PRO A 776 -9.34 6.75 -34.16
N SER A 777 -10.25 7.73 -34.02
CA SER A 777 -10.14 8.79 -33.00
C SER A 777 -10.14 8.27 -31.57
N VAL A 778 -10.64 7.05 -31.33
CA VAL A 778 -10.55 6.39 -30.01
C VAL A 778 -9.10 6.15 -29.55
N PHE A 779 -8.14 6.10 -30.48
CA PHE A 779 -6.73 5.95 -30.15
C PHE A 779 -6.12 7.15 -29.43
N THR A 780 -6.74 8.32 -29.58
CA THR A 780 -6.29 9.58 -28.97
C THR A 780 -7.33 10.21 -28.04
N ALA A 781 -8.49 9.57 -27.88
CA ALA A 781 -9.53 10.00 -26.95
C ALA A 781 -9.01 9.88 -25.50
N ALA A 782 -9.27 10.91 -24.69
CA ALA A 782 -9.04 10.83 -23.26
C ALA A 782 -9.90 9.69 -22.67
N PRO A 783 -9.37 8.87 -21.75
CA PRO A 783 -10.18 7.87 -21.08
C PRO A 783 -11.41 8.52 -20.43
N PRO A 784 -12.59 7.89 -20.47
CA PRO A 784 -13.73 8.38 -19.72
C PRO A 784 -13.36 8.41 -18.23
N VAL A 785 -13.56 9.56 -17.57
CA VAL A 785 -13.42 9.65 -16.12
C VAL A 785 -14.42 8.67 -15.50
N THR A 786 -13.95 7.77 -14.64
CA THR A 786 -14.83 6.88 -13.89
C THR A 786 -15.65 7.72 -12.92
N GLU A 787 -16.88 8.04 -13.30
CA GLU A 787 -17.84 8.64 -12.37
C GLU A 787 -18.11 7.62 -11.26
N PRO A 788 -18.02 8.01 -9.98
CA PRO A 788 -18.37 7.11 -8.89
C PRO A 788 -19.83 6.68 -9.03
N VAL A 789 -20.08 5.39 -8.79
CA VAL A 789 -21.42 4.82 -8.80
C VAL A 789 -22.24 5.53 -7.73
N ASN A 790 -23.38 6.12 -8.09
CA ASN A 790 -24.32 6.65 -7.12
C ASN A 790 -24.92 5.48 -6.33
N ASP A 791 -24.52 5.34 -5.07
CA ASP A 791 -24.92 4.22 -4.20
C ASP A 791 -25.99 4.62 -3.16
N HIS A 792 -26.35 5.91 -3.10
CA HIS A 792 -27.27 6.49 -2.12
C HIS A 792 -26.83 6.30 -0.65
N ILE A 793 -25.55 6.06 -0.37
CA ILE A 793 -25.00 5.88 0.97
C ILE A 793 -24.21 7.14 1.34
N ALA A 794 -24.60 7.78 2.45
CA ALA A 794 -23.83 8.91 2.97
C ALA A 794 -22.46 8.46 3.50
N PRO A 795 -21.41 9.27 3.37
CA PRO A 795 -20.11 8.96 3.95
C PRO A 795 -20.15 8.97 5.48
N GLY A 796 -19.15 8.35 6.11
CA GLY A 796 -18.95 8.40 7.56
C GLY A 796 -18.66 9.81 8.07
N ASP A 797 -18.86 10.00 9.37
CA ASP A 797 -18.49 11.26 10.04
C ASP A 797 -16.96 11.42 10.13
N VAL A 798 -16.51 12.66 10.29
CA VAL A 798 -15.10 12.94 10.62
C VAL A 798 -14.79 12.52 12.06
N GLU A 799 -13.52 12.23 12.33
CA GLU A 799 -13.04 11.76 13.63
C GLU A 799 -11.91 12.63 14.18
N ASN A 800 -11.51 12.39 15.44
CA ASN A 800 -10.33 12.99 16.08
C ASN A 800 -10.20 14.51 15.91
N VAL A 801 -11.33 15.23 16.01
CA VAL A 801 -11.36 16.68 15.80
C VAL A 801 -10.55 17.40 16.88
N ASN A 802 -9.50 18.08 16.45
CA ASN A 802 -8.69 18.94 17.28
C ASN A 802 -8.97 20.41 16.94
N VAL A 803 -9.30 21.20 17.97
CA VAL A 803 -9.60 22.63 17.85
C VAL A 803 -8.56 23.41 18.62
N ILE A 804 -7.74 24.15 17.89
CA ILE A 804 -6.71 25.04 18.45
C ILE A 804 -7.22 26.47 18.33
N ARG A 805 -7.29 27.17 19.47
CA ARG A 805 -7.79 28.54 19.53
C ARG A 805 -6.74 29.53 19.98
N ASN A 806 -6.66 30.62 19.23
CA ASN A 806 -5.92 31.85 19.53
C ASN A 806 -6.90 32.99 19.89
N ASN A 807 -6.42 34.19 20.22
CA ASN A 807 -7.27 35.32 20.60
C ASN A 807 -8.41 35.61 19.60
N SER A 808 -8.11 35.58 18.30
CA SER A 808 -9.03 35.97 17.23
C SER A 808 -9.06 34.96 16.08
N GLU A 809 -8.47 33.79 16.26
CA GLU A 809 -8.37 32.76 15.24
C GLU A 809 -8.62 31.39 15.86
N MET A 810 -9.31 30.51 15.13
CA MET A 810 -9.48 29.12 15.50
C MET A 810 -9.10 28.24 14.31
N THR A 811 -8.16 27.32 14.54
CA THR A 811 -7.77 26.29 13.57
C THR A 811 -8.39 24.97 14.00
N VAL A 812 -9.10 24.32 13.08
CA VAL A 812 -9.75 23.03 13.29
C VAL A 812 -9.05 22.01 12.41
N LYS A 813 -8.65 20.87 12.98
CA LYS A 813 -8.10 19.71 12.27
C LYS A 813 -8.93 18.49 12.60
N TRP A 814 -9.02 17.52 11.70
CA TRP A 814 -9.81 16.28 11.91
C TRP A 814 -9.24 15.15 11.06
N ASP A 815 -9.66 13.91 11.33
CA ASP A 815 -9.40 12.76 10.47
C ASP A 815 -10.66 12.42 9.65
N GLY A 816 -10.47 11.80 8.48
CA GLY A 816 -11.58 11.38 7.63
C GLY A 816 -12.27 12.53 6.88
N PRO A 817 -13.43 12.24 6.23
CA PRO A 817 -14.07 10.93 6.10
C PRO A 817 -13.21 9.95 5.27
N TYR A 818 -13.32 8.66 5.58
CA TYR A 818 -12.47 7.63 4.96
C TYR A 818 -13.11 6.99 3.72
N ASP A 819 -14.40 7.16 3.51
CA ASP A 819 -15.12 6.65 2.33
C ASP A 819 -14.53 7.22 1.04
N ILE A 820 -14.29 6.34 0.05
CA ILE A 820 -13.56 6.68 -1.18
C ILE A 820 -14.31 7.73 -2.02
N ASP A 821 -15.63 7.72 -1.97
CA ASP A 821 -16.56 8.56 -2.71
C ASP A 821 -16.93 9.88 -2.00
N ALA A 822 -16.50 10.07 -0.74
CA ALA A 822 -16.62 11.34 -0.05
C ALA A 822 -15.90 12.47 -0.81
N ASP A 823 -16.51 13.66 -0.86
CA ASP A 823 -16.01 14.79 -1.66
C ASP A 823 -15.68 16.02 -0.81
N VAL A 824 -16.55 16.37 0.14
CA VAL A 824 -16.46 17.63 0.88
C VAL A 824 -16.82 17.45 2.35
N VAL A 825 -16.19 18.24 3.20
CA VAL A 825 -16.51 18.41 4.61
C VAL A 825 -17.08 19.81 4.81
N HIS A 826 -18.28 19.87 5.39
CA HIS A 826 -18.97 21.08 5.79
C HIS A 826 -18.65 21.39 7.25
N VAL A 827 -18.10 22.58 7.51
CA VAL A 827 -17.77 23.04 8.88
C VAL A 827 -18.56 24.31 9.18
N ALA A 828 -19.54 24.20 10.07
CA ALA A 828 -20.37 25.31 10.52
C ALA A 828 -19.98 25.76 11.94
N LEU A 829 -19.70 27.04 12.12
CA LEU A 829 -19.44 27.65 13.42
C LEU A 829 -20.77 28.04 14.08
N LEU A 830 -20.96 27.67 15.34
CA LEU A 830 -22.18 27.91 16.11
C LEU A 830 -21.87 28.69 17.39
N HIS A 831 -22.73 29.63 17.76
CA HIS A 831 -22.75 30.33 19.06
C HIS A 831 -24.14 30.21 19.67
N ASP A 832 -24.23 29.75 20.92
CA ASP A 832 -25.51 29.50 21.61
C ASP A 832 -26.51 28.62 20.82
N GLY A 833 -25.98 27.74 19.95
CA GLY A 833 -26.76 26.84 19.09
C GLY A 833 -27.16 27.43 17.74
N GLU A 834 -26.88 28.71 17.48
CA GLU A 834 -27.16 29.37 16.20
C GLU A 834 -25.91 29.49 15.34
N GLN A 835 -26.04 29.34 14.01
CA GLN A 835 -24.91 29.48 13.09
C GLN A 835 -24.39 30.91 13.02
N VAL A 836 -23.07 31.06 13.08
CA VAL A 836 -22.36 32.33 12.97
C VAL A 836 -21.47 32.30 11.73
N GLY A 837 -21.81 33.13 10.74
CA GLY A 837 -21.11 33.18 9.46
C GLY A 837 -21.50 32.06 8.49
N ASP A 838 -20.74 31.93 7.41
CA ASP A 838 -20.99 30.95 6.35
C ASP A 838 -20.44 29.56 6.73
N VAL A 839 -21.10 28.51 6.25
CA VAL A 839 -20.57 27.13 6.31
C VAL A 839 -19.34 27.05 5.43
N ARG A 840 -18.23 26.53 5.97
CA ARG A 840 -17.02 26.28 5.19
C ARG A 840 -17.13 24.95 4.47
N GLU A 841 -17.00 24.97 3.16
CA GLU A 841 -16.83 23.76 2.35
C GLU A 841 -15.35 23.46 2.18
N VAL A 842 -14.91 22.29 2.62
CA VAL A 842 -13.50 21.88 2.60
C VAL A 842 -13.38 20.56 1.86
N LYS A 843 -12.64 20.55 0.74
CA LYS A 843 -12.47 19.33 -0.07
C LYS A 843 -11.80 18.21 0.72
N ARG A 844 -12.22 16.96 0.49
CA ARG A 844 -11.63 15.76 1.09
C ARG A 844 -10.11 15.73 0.82
N GLY A 845 -9.35 15.36 1.83
CA GLY A 845 -7.88 15.44 1.85
C GLY A 845 -7.36 16.72 2.50
N ILE A 846 -8.10 17.83 2.41
CA ILE A 846 -7.80 19.07 3.14
C ILE A 846 -8.43 18.97 4.53
N GLN A 847 -7.65 18.52 5.52
CA GLN A 847 -8.19 18.27 6.87
C GLN A 847 -7.96 19.42 7.84
N THR A 848 -8.09 20.64 7.36
CA THR A 848 -7.89 21.83 8.18
C THR A 848 -8.80 22.96 7.73
N ALA A 849 -9.40 23.64 8.69
CA ALA A 849 -10.17 24.86 8.48
C ALA A 849 -9.71 25.94 9.47
N VAL A 850 -9.63 27.18 9.00
CA VAL A 850 -9.26 28.34 9.82
C VAL A 850 -10.42 29.34 9.85
N PHE A 851 -10.84 29.71 11.05
CA PHE A 851 -11.83 30.74 11.31
C PHE A 851 -11.13 31.96 11.89
N ASN A 852 -11.19 33.08 11.17
CA ASN A 852 -10.65 34.36 11.61
C ASN A 852 -11.74 35.22 12.26
N ASP A 853 -11.32 36.26 12.98
CA ASP A 853 -12.17 37.28 13.61
C ASP A 853 -13.20 36.75 14.63
N ILE A 854 -12.89 35.60 15.26
CA ILE A 854 -13.68 35.11 16.39
C ILE A 854 -13.46 36.00 17.62
N LYS A 855 -14.48 36.15 18.47
CA LYS A 855 -14.32 36.95 19.70
C LYS A 855 -13.60 36.16 20.77
N ASP A 856 -12.73 36.79 21.54
CA ASP A 856 -11.91 36.14 22.58
C ASP A 856 -12.75 35.64 23.77
N ASP A 857 -13.89 36.27 24.04
CA ASP A 857 -14.78 36.01 25.18
C ASP A 857 -15.96 35.06 24.88
N GLN A 858 -16.18 34.69 23.62
CA GLN A 858 -17.33 33.86 23.22
C GLN A 858 -17.01 32.36 23.20
N VAL A 859 -17.98 31.54 23.61
CA VAL A 859 -17.94 30.10 23.45
C VAL A 859 -18.56 29.74 22.10
N TYR A 860 -17.87 28.90 21.34
CA TYR A 860 -18.36 28.38 20.06
C TYR A 860 -18.45 26.87 20.09
N SER A 861 -19.27 26.31 19.22
CA SER A 861 -19.21 24.90 18.83
C SER A 861 -19.11 24.79 17.32
N LEU A 862 -18.60 23.67 16.83
CA LEU A 862 -18.43 23.37 15.41
C LEU A 862 -19.32 22.19 15.08
N ARG A 863 -20.25 22.37 14.13
CA ARG A 863 -20.96 21.26 13.50
C ARG A 863 -20.18 20.87 12.25
N ILE A 864 -19.79 19.61 12.17
CA ILE A 864 -18.98 19.08 11.07
C ILE A 864 -19.71 17.89 10.45
N SER A 865 -19.99 17.95 9.16
CA SER A 865 -20.56 16.86 8.35
C SER A 865 -19.73 16.65 7.09
N ALA A 866 -19.76 15.45 6.53
CA ALA A 866 -19.20 15.12 5.24
C ALA A 866 -20.32 14.84 4.21
N ALA A 867 -20.04 15.13 2.94
CA ALA A 867 -20.90 14.79 1.83
C ALA A 867 -20.11 14.15 0.67
N ASP A 868 -20.76 13.23 -0.04
CA ASP A 868 -20.24 12.61 -1.26
C ASP A 868 -20.52 13.49 -2.51
N LYS A 869 -20.04 13.04 -3.67
CA LYS A 869 -20.31 13.75 -4.95
C LYS A 869 -21.79 13.72 -5.37
N SER A 870 -22.57 12.79 -4.83
CA SER A 870 -24.02 12.66 -5.08
C SER A 870 -24.85 13.60 -4.19
N GLY A 871 -24.22 14.23 -3.19
CA GLY A 871 -24.84 15.13 -2.23
C GLY A 871 -25.45 14.41 -1.01
N ASN A 872 -25.16 13.13 -0.79
CA ASN A 872 -25.58 12.44 0.44
C ASN A 872 -24.74 12.94 1.61
N GLU A 873 -25.38 13.38 2.68
CA GLU A 873 -24.72 14.00 3.83
C GLU A 873 -24.71 13.05 5.03
N SER A 874 -23.55 12.94 5.68
CA SER A 874 -23.36 12.23 6.95
C SER A 874 -24.26 12.79 8.08
N THR A 875 -24.33 12.08 9.20
CA THR A 875 -25.12 12.56 10.37
C THR A 875 -24.55 13.87 10.93
N GLY A 876 -23.24 14.01 10.88
CA GLY A 876 -22.46 15.11 11.41
C GLY A 876 -22.24 15.00 12.91
N ILE A 877 -21.12 15.55 13.36
CA ILE A 877 -20.76 15.66 14.78
C ILE A 877 -20.77 17.12 15.23
N THR A 878 -20.92 17.34 16.53
CA THR A 878 -20.79 18.67 17.14
C THR A 878 -19.69 18.66 18.18
N VAL A 879 -18.69 19.51 17.98
CA VAL A 879 -17.51 19.60 18.86
C VAL A 879 -17.49 20.97 19.53
N LEU A 880 -17.33 21.00 20.85
CA LEU A 880 -17.19 22.25 21.60
C LEU A 880 -15.81 22.85 21.35
N ALA A 881 -15.75 24.07 20.84
CA ALA A 881 -14.50 24.83 20.77
C ALA A 881 -14.19 25.38 22.17
N LYS A 882 -13.27 24.70 22.88
CA LYS A 882 -12.85 25.11 24.23
C LYS A 882 -12.36 26.56 24.22
N VAL A 883 -12.62 27.28 25.31
CA VAL A 883 -12.21 28.69 25.46
C VAL A 883 -10.70 28.81 25.60
N ALA A 884 -10.15 29.95 25.18
CA ALA A 884 -8.74 30.26 25.40
C ALA A 884 -8.39 30.23 26.91
N PRO A 885 -7.12 29.97 27.26
CA PRO A 885 -6.69 29.93 28.66
C PRO A 885 -7.02 31.23 29.40
N VAL A 886 -7.51 31.12 30.63
CA VAL A 886 -7.91 32.28 31.44
C VAL A 886 -6.71 32.76 32.26
N TYR A 887 -6.56 34.07 32.42
CA TYR A 887 -5.52 34.66 33.26
C TYR A 887 -6.06 35.81 34.13
N SER A 888 -5.33 36.11 35.19
CA SER A 888 -5.50 37.31 36.01
C SER A 888 -4.25 38.17 35.90
N LEU A 889 -4.42 39.46 35.61
CA LEU A 889 -3.36 40.46 35.58
C LEU A 889 -3.79 41.66 36.41
N THR A 890 -3.14 41.89 37.55
CA THR A 890 -3.57 42.91 38.52
C THR A 890 -2.41 43.73 39.07
N VAL A 891 -2.70 44.94 39.54
CA VAL A 891 -1.82 45.73 40.43
C VAL A 891 -2.61 46.06 41.69
N ASN A 892 -2.08 45.71 42.86
CA ASN A 892 -2.73 45.91 44.16
C ASN A 892 -4.17 45.33 44.24
N GLY A 893 -4.43 44.23 43.50
CA GLY A 893 -5.74 43.57 43.46
C GLY A 893 -6.74 44.15 42.44
N VAL A 894 -6.37 45.21 41.71
CA VAL A 894 -7.20 45.79 40.64
C VAL A 894 -6.72 45.28 39.28
N ALA A 895 -7.65 44.86 38.41
CA ALA A 895 -7.34 44.37 37.07
C ALA A 895 -6.68 45.46 36.21
N LEU A 896 -5.61 45.08 35.51
CA LEU A 896 -4.92 45.94 34.55
C LEU A 896 -5.59 45.87 33.18
N THR A 897 -5.83 47.04 32.59
CA THR A 897 -6.37 47.21 31.23
C THR A 897 -5.49 48.16 30.43
N GLU A 898 -5.71 48.25 29.12
CA GLU A 898 -5.04 49.23 28.25
C GLU A 898 -5.19 50.65 28.81
N GLY A 899 -4.08 51.40 28.86
CA GLY A 899 -4.00 52.77 29.33
C GLY A 899 -4.11 52.96 30.85
N ALA A 900 -4.20 51.88 31.65
CA ALA A 900 -4.34 51.99 33.09
C ALA A 900 -3.20 52.81 33.72
N ALA A 901 -3.55 53.78 34.57
CA ALA A 901 -2.58 54.54 35.36
C ALA A 901 -2.44 53.90 36.74
N VAL A 902 -1.22 53.46 37.08
CA VAL A 902 -0.91 52.76 38.33
C VAL A 902 0.24 53.43 39.06
N GLU A 903 0.23 53.39 40.39
CA GLU A 903 1.33 53.88 41.20
C GLU A 903 2.48 52.85 41.21
N ASP A 904 3.71 53.35 41.21
CA ASP A 904 4.98 52.62 41.18
C ASP A 904 5.26 51.82 42.47
N ASP A 905 4.53 52.12 43.54
CA ASP A 905 4.56 51.30 44.75
C ASP A 905 3.83 49.96 44.56
N GLY A 906 3.15 49.70 43.44
CA GLY A 906 2.49 48.42 43.18
C GLY A 906 3.41 47.25 42.77
N TYR A 907 2.82 46.06 42.75
CA TYR A 907 3.34 44.90 42.02
C TYR A 907 2.36 44.52 40.92
N ILE A 908 2.84 44.32 39.69
CA ILE A 908 2.10 43.54 38.70
C ILE A 908 2.09 42.11 39.19
N ARG A 909 0.91 41.51 39.30
CA ARG A 909 0.70 40.09 39.56
C ARG A 909 0.01 39.47 38.37
N PHE A 910 0.66 38.47 37.79
CA PHE A 910 0.15 37.66 36.71
C PHE A 910 -0.05 36.24 37.20
N GLN A 911 -1.25 35.71 37.01
CA GLN A 911 -1.59 34.35 37.36
C GLN A 911 -2.34 33.69 36.21
N ALA A 912 -1.84 32.54 35.74
CA ALA A 912 -2.59 31.71 34.81
C ALA A 912 -3.58 30.83 35.59
N ALA A 913 -4.85 30.82 35.19
CA ALA A 913 -5.87 30.00 35.83
C ALA A 913 -5.96 28.64 35.12
N ASN A 914 -6.16 27.56 35.90
CA ASN A 914 -6.41 26.24 35.33
C ASN A 914 -7.83 26.21 34.75
N GLY A 915 -7.93 26.09 33.42
CA GLY A 915 -9.17 25.83 32.71
C GLY A 915 -9.46 24.32 32.61
N PRO A 916 -10.27 23.89 31.62
CA PRO A 916 -10.51 22.46 31.35
C PRO A 916 -9.29 21.72 30.78
N SER A 917 -8.21 22.44 30.44
CA SER A 917 -6.92 21.89 30.03
C SER A 917 -5.81 22.48 30.92
N ALA A 918 -4.76 21.70 31.18
CA ALA A 918 -3.64 22.11 32.03
C ALA A 918 -2.77 23.15 31.32
N ILE A 919 -2.30 24.18 32.03
CA ILE A 919 -1.39 25.18 31.46
C ILE A 919 0.00 24.57 31.27
N VAL A 920 0.54 24.62 30.05
CA VAL A 920 1.89 24.13 29.72
C VAL A 920 2.91 25.26 29.61
N LYS A 921 2.47 26.49 29.33
CA LYS A 921 3.32 27.68 29.28
C LYS A 921 2.55 28.90 29.73
N ALA A 922 3.14 29.70 30.61
CA ALA A 922 2.63 31.01 31.00
C ALA A 922 3.78 31.99 31.21
N ILE A 923 3.79 33.10 30.47
CA ILE A 923 4.86 34.09 30.47
C ILE A 923 4.27 35.49 30.61
N LEU A 924 4.83 36.26 31.54
CA LEU A 924 4.65 37.70 31.61
C LEU A 924 5.88 38.38 31.02
N THR A 925 5.70 39.30 30.08
CA THR A 925 6.77 40.14 29.52
C THR A 925 6.52 41.58 29.90
N PHE A 926 7.51 42.24 30.51
CA PHE A 926 7.46 43.65 30.88
C PHE A 926 8.63 44.38 30.21
N ASP A 927 8.32 45.34 29.33
CA ASP A 927 9.30 46.09 28.51
C ASP A 927 10.34 45.19 27.83
N GLY A 928 9.88 44.11 27.20
CA GLY A 928 10.73 43.16 26.47
C GLY A 928 11.48 42.15 27.35
N LYS A 929 11.43 42.26 28.68
CA LYS A 929 11.99 41.27 29.60
C LYS A 929 10.94 40.24 30.01
N THR A 930 11.25 38.95 29.85
CA THR A 930 10.35 37.82 30.13
C THR A 930 10.46 37.31 31.57
N TYR A 931 9.33 36.90 32.12
CA TYR A 931 9.14 36.37 33.47
C TYR A 931 8.23 35.14 33.38
N PRO A 932 8.81 33.93 33.18
CA PRO A 932 8.03 32.70 33.11
C PRO A 932 7.40 32.38 34.46
N VAL A 933 6.16 31.91 34.45
CA VAL A 933 5.49 31.35 35.63
C VAL A 933 6.02 29.93 35.84
N THR A 934 6.73 29.68 36.92
CA THR A 934 7.19 28.32 37.26
C THR A 934 6.09 27.56 38.01
N SER A 935 6.01 26.25 37.76
CA SER A 935 5.05 25.31 38.33
C SER A 935 5.28 25.06 39.83
N ASN A 936 5.16 26.09 40.64
CA ASN A 936 4.99 25.99 42.09
C ASN A 936 3.52 26.26 42.42
N ALA A 937 3.08 25.88 43.63
CA ALA A 937 1.68 25.79 44.09
C ALA A 937 0.76 27.03 43.89
N SER A 938 1.22 28.12 43.29
CA SER A 938 0.45 29.35 43.02
C SER A 938 0.26 29.74 41.54
N ASN A 939 0.98 29.15 40.57
CA ASN A 939 0.94 29.56 39.14
C ASN A 939 1.03 31.09 38.93
N GLU A 940 1.89 31.79 39.70
CA GLU A 940 1.95 33.25 39.74
C GLU A 940 3.36 33.80 39.49
N SER A 941 3.44 34.90 38.74
CA SER A 941 4.63 35.75 38.59
C SER A 941 4.33 37.17 39.06
N SER A 942 5.29 37.81 39.72
CA SER A 942 5.14 39.20 40.16
C SER A 942 6.33 40.10 39.78
N ILE A 943 6.04 41.35 39.42
CA ILE A 943 7.02 42.37 39.03
C ILE A 943 6.78 43.63 39.86
N ALA A 944 7.82 44.12 40.53
CA ALA A 944 7.77 45.39 41.25
C ALA A 944 7.80 46.56 40.27
N LEU A 945 6.90 47.54 40.43
CA LEU A 945 6.84 48.73 39.58
C LEU A 945 7.75 49.88 40.04
N ALA A 946 8.39 49.72 41.20
CA ALA A 946 9.19 50.76 41.84
C ALA A 946 10.29 51.30 40.90
N GLY A 947 10.29 52.61 40.65
CA GLY A 947 11.21 53.29 39.73
C GLY A 947 10.98 53.02 38.23
N GLN A 948 9.93 52.28 37.84
CA GLN A 948 9.62 51.96 36.44
C GLN A 948 8.63 52.97 35.82
N LEU A 949 8.89 54.27 35.98
CA LEU A 949 7.95 55.34 35.61
C LEU A 949 7.74 55.49 34.09
N GLY A 950 6.57 56.03 33.71
CA GLY A 950 6.21 56.33 32.32
C GLY A 950 5.37 55.25 31.65
N ALA A 951 5.29 55.30 30.32
CA ALA A 951 4.59 54.31 29.52
C ALA A 951 5.36 52.98 29.55
N ARG A 952 4.69 51.89 29.91
CA ARG A 952 5.26 50.55 30.02
C ARG A 952 4.41 49.55 29.26
N THR A 953 5.06 48.59 28.62
CA THR A 953 4.38 47.54 27.85
C THR A 953 4.36 46.26 28.67
N VAL A 954 3.17 45.67 28.80
CA VAL A 954 2.95 44.39 29.48
C VAL A 954 2.33 43.41 28.51
N THR A 955 3.00 42.30 28.23
CA THR A 955 2.48 41.22 27.40
C THR A 955 2.30 39.97 28.24
N VAL A 956 1.13 39.37 28.21
CA VAL A 956 0.86 38.04 28.78
C VAL A 956 0.75 37.03 27.66
N GLU A 957 1.38 35.88 27.84
CA GLU A 957 1.28 34.71 26.96
C GLU A 957 0.90 33.50 27.80
N VAL A 958 -0.16 32.78 27.41
CA VAL A 958 -0.59 31.54 28.07
C VAL A 958 -0.87 30.49 27.01
N GLU A 959 -0.42 29.26 27.25
CA GLU A 959 -0.68 28.09 26.41
C GLU A 959 -1.12 26.93 27.28
N ASP A 960 -2.20 26.26 26.89
CA ASP A 960 -2.66 25.04 27.55
C ASP A 960 -2.22 23.76 26.81
N ALA A 961 -2.43 22.61 27.44
CA ALA A 961 -2.08 21.30 26.90
C ALA A 961 -2.93 20.88 25.69
N ALA A 962 -3.98 21.64 25.36
CA ALA A 962 -4.75 21.46 24.13
C ALA A 962 -4.22 22.36 22.99
N GLY A 963 -3.12 23.09 23.22
CA GLY A 963 -2.48 23.98 22.25
C GLY A 963 -3.15 25.35 22.13
N ASN A 964 -4.17 25.67 22.94
CA ASN A 964 -4.82 26.97 22.89
C ASN A 964 -3.86 28.04 23.39
N LYS A 965 -3.69 29.12 22.62
CA LYS A 965 -2.76 30.20 22.95
C LYS A 965 -3.52 31.50 23.19
N LEU A 966 -3.17 32.19 24.26
CA LEU A 966 -3.58 33.55 24.51
C LEU A 966 -2.35 34.45 24.52
N LYS A 967 -2.37 35.52 23.75
CA LYS A 967 -1.33 36.57 23.80
C LYS A 967 -1.97 37.94 23.84
N LYS A 968 -1.84 38.66 24.95
CA LYS A 968 -2.38 40.01 25.09
C LYS A 968 -1.29 40.98 25.47
N THR A 969 -1.16 42.05 24.71
CA THR A 969 -0.27 43.17 25.01
C THR A 969 -1.12 44.36 25.43
N ILE A 970 -0.76 44.98 26.55
CA ILE A 970 -1.32 46.25 26.99
C ILE A 970 -0.23 47.28 27.28
N THR A 971 -0.55 48.55 27.11
CA THR A 971 0.25 49.68 27.58
C THR A 971 -0.31 50.20 28.90
N ILE A 972 0.53 50.41 29.90
CA ILE A 972 0.14 51.01 31.18
C ILE A 972 0.97 52.27 31.44
N GLN A 973 0.47 53.16 32.29
CA GLN A 973 1.18 54.36 32.74
C GLN A 973 1.57 54.21 34.21
N VAL A 974 2.86 54.02 34.48
CA VAL A 974 3.37 53.93 35.85
C VAL A 974 3.71 55.34 36.33
N LYS A 975 3.09 55.76 37.42
CA LYS A 975 3.23 57.08 38.03
C LYS A 975 3.77 56.96 39.44
N THR A 976 4.23 58.08 39.96
CA THR A 976 4.69 58.19 41.34
C THR A 976 3.98 59.37 41.99
N SER A 977 3.83 59.30 43.31
CA SER A 977 3.21 60.32 44.14
C SER A 977 3.91 60.37 45.50
N ILE A 978 3.69 61.42 46.27
CA ILE A 978 4.23 61.49 47.64
C ILE A 978 3.73 60.30 48.47
N GLY A 979 2.48 59.87 48.23
CA GLY A 979 1.89 58.69 48.85
C GLY A 979 2.59 57.38 48.47
N SER A 980 2.81 57.13 47.17
CA SER A 980 3.50 55.92 46.70
C SER A 980 4.95 55.87 47.21
N LEU A 981 5.64 57.01 47.21
CA LEU A 981 7.00 57.15 47.71
C LEU A 981 7.10 56.87 49.22
N ASN A 982 6.11 57.31 50.01
CA ASN A 982 5.97 56.98 51.43
C ASN A 982 5.77 55.47 51.64
N ASN A 983 4.95 54.82 50.82
CA ASN A 983 4.76 53.36 50.85
C ASN A 983 6.04 52.60 50.49
N LEU A 984 6.82 53.10 49.52
CA LEU A 984 8.13 52.55 49.16
C LEU A 984 9.14 52.70 50.30
N VAL A 985 9.16 53.84 51.01
CA VAL A 985 9.98 54.03 52.23
C VAL A 985 9.62 52.98 53.28
N ALA A 986 8.32 52.77 53.55
CA ALA A 986 7.87 51.75 54.49
C ALA A 986 8.28 50.32 54.05
N ARG A 987 8.14 50.01 52.75
CA ARG A 987 8.53 48.71 52.16
C ARG A 987 10.03 48.45 52.30
N TYR A 988 10.87 49.39 51.87
CA TYR A 988 12.32 49.21 51.95
C TYR A 988 12.82 49.18 53.39
N LYS A 989 12.13 49.87 54.32
CA LYS A 989 12.40 49.74 55.76
C LYS A 989 12.09 48.32 56.24
N ALA A 990 10.91 47.78 55.91
CA ALA A 990 10.52 46.43 56.29
C ALA A 990 11.44 45.35 55.70
N ALA A 991 11.98 45.59 54.50
CA ALA A 991 12.96 44.71 53.84
C ALA A 991 14.41 44.90 54.34
N ASN A 992 14.65 45.78 55.32
CA ASN A 992 15.99 46.19 55.78
C ASN A 992 16.89 46.76 54.66
N GLU A 993 16.31 47.25 53.56
CA GLU A 993 17.02 47.94 52.49
C GLU A 993 17.34 49.40 52.85
N ILE A 994 16.66 49.96 53.86
CA ILE A 994 17.02 51.24 54.49
C ILE A 994 17.00 51.15 56.01
N SER A 995 17.82 51.96 56.67
CA SER A 995 17.85 52.00 58.14
C SER A 995 16.58 52.64 58.74
N ASN A 996 16.20 52.24 59.95
CA ASN A 996 15.06 52.82 60.68
C ASN A 996 15.15 54.34 60.84
N SER A 997 16.38 54.84 61.08
CA SER A 997 16.66 56.28 61.20
C SER A 997 16.40 57.00 59.88
N LEU A 998 16.95 56.47 58.78
CA LEU A 998 16.75 57.06 57.45
C LEU A 998 15.28 57.03 57.03
N ALA A 999 14.59 55.91 57.20
CA ALA A 999 13.17 55.79 56.88
C ALA A 999 12.32 56.85 57.60
N SER A 1000 12.60 57.12 58.87
CA SER A 1000 11.89 58.15 59.66
C SER A 1000 12.17 59.57 59.14
N GLN A 1001 13.40 59.85 58.72
CA GLN A 1001 13.78 61.13 58.12
C GLN A 1001 13.13 61.36 56.76
N LEU A 1002 13.13 60.34 55.91
CA LEU A 1002 12.53 60.36 54.58
C LEU A 1002 11.00 60.54 54.67
N THR A 1003 10.33 59.76 55.52
CA THR A 1003 8.88 59.87 55.77
C THR A 1003 8.52 61.28 56.23
N ASN A 1004 9.28 61.87 57.18
CA ASN A 1004 9.02 63.25 57.62
C ASN A 1004 9.17 64.28 56.49
N SER A 1005 10.19 64.15 55.63
CA SER A 1005 10.34 65.05 54.47
C SER A 1005 9.16 64.92 53.49
N LEU A 1006 8.68 63.70 53.24
CA LEU A 1006 7.51 63.45 52.39
C LEU A 1006 6.21 63.98 53.03
N ASP A 1007 5.98 63.74 54.32
CA ASP A 1007 4.81 64.25 55.05
C ASP A 1007 4.77 65.78 55.07
N GLN A 1008 5.93 66.43 55.25
CA GLN A 1008 6.02 67.89 55.15
C GLN A 1008 5.75 68.37 53.72
N ALA A 1009 6.25 67.68 52.70
CA ALA A 1009 5.96 68.01 51.31
C ALA A 1009 4.46 67.93 51.03
N GLN A 1010 3.79 66.83 51.43
CA GLN A 1010 2.34 66.66 51.29
C GLN A 1010 1.57 67.76 52.03
N HIS A 1011 1.93 68.05 53.28
CA HIS A 1011 1.28 69.10 54.08
C HIS A 1011 1.40 70.49 53.47
N GLN A 1012 2.50 70.80 52.77
CA GLN A 1012 2.61 72.07 52.03
C GLN A 1012 1.76 72.07 50.76
N LEU A 1013 1.66 70.93 50.04
CA LEU A 1013 0.76 70.81 48.89
C LEU A 1013 -0.71 70.97 49.28
N ASP A 1014 -1.13 70.37 50.40
CA ASP A 1014 -2.49 70.49 50.92
C ASP A 1014 -2.85 71.95 51.28
N LYS A 1015 -1.83 72.78 51.55
CA LYS A 1015 -1.96 74.23 51.78
C LYS A 1015 -1.81 75.08 50.50
N GLY A 1016 -1.68 74.44 49.34
CA GLY A 1016 -1.49 75.09 48.04
C GLY A 1016 -0.09 75.71 47.83
N LYS A 1017 0.90 75.38 48.67
CA LYS A 1017 2.24 75.99 48.65
C LYS A 1017 3.25 75.12 47.90
N ARG A 1018 3.16 75.11 46.56
CA ARG A 1018 4.02 74.31 45.66
C ARG A 1018 5.52 74.52 45.87
N ASP A 1019 6.01 75.76 45.86
CA ASP A 1019 7.44 76.07 46.08
C ASP A 1019 8.00 75.56 47.41
N GLN A 1020 7.14 75.42 48.44
CA GLN A 1020 7.55 74.89 49.74
C GLN A 1020 7.55 73.37 49.74
N ALA A 1021 6.61 72.73 49.05
CA ALA A 1021 6.63 71.28 48.84
C ALA A 1021 7.86 70.84 48.03
N GLU A 1022 8.21 71.60 46.98
CA GLU A 1022 9.41 71.37 46.17
C GLU A 1022 10.69 71.35 47.02
N LYS A 1023 10.82 72.26 47.99
CA LYS A 1023 11.96 72.27 48.94
C LYS A 1023 12.04 71.01 49.78
N PHE A 1024 10.90 70.45 50.20
CA PHE A 1024 10.87 69.24 51.00
C PHE A 1024 11.12 67.97 50.16
N ILE A 1025 10.69 67.93 48.90
CA ILE A 1025 11.06 66.85 47.97
C ILE A 1025 12.55 66.93 47.59
N ASN A 1026 13.10 68.12 47.32
CA ASN A 1026 14.54 68.31 47.15
C ASN A 1026 15.32 67.85 48.39
N LYS A 1027 14.82 68.17 49.59
CA LYS A 1027 15.41 67.70 50.86
C LYS A 1027 15.37 66.17 50.97
N PHE A 1028 14.28 65.52 50.57
CA PHE A 1028 14.16 64.07 50.52
C PHE A 1028 15.24 63.46 49.60
N ILE A 1029 15.39 63.96 48.36
CA ILE A 1029 16.41 63.49 47.41
C ILE A 1029 17.82 63.71 47.96
N ASP A 1030 18.07 64.87 48.57
CA ASP A 1030 19.34 65.20 49.23
C ASP A 1030 19.68 64.23 50.37
N GLN A 1031 18.69 63.88 51.19
CA GLN A 1031 18.84 62.91 52.27
C GLN A 1031 19.22 61.54 51.71
N VAL A 1032 18.54 61.06 50.67
CA VAL A 1032 18.86 59.80 49.99
C VAL A 1032 20.28 59.84 49.36
N ASN A 1033 20.65 60.93 48.71
CA ASN A 1033 21.94 61.07 48.03
C ASN A 1033 23.14 61.04 48.98
N LYS A 1034 23.02 61.66 50.16
CA LYS A 1034 24.09 61.77 51.18
C LYS A 1034 24.37 60.46 51.92
N GLU A 1035 23.47 59.48 51.81
CA GLU A 1035 23.58 58.22 52.54
C GLU A 1035 24.53 57.21 51.89
N LYS A 1036 25.22 56.45 52.75
CA LYS A 1036 26.17 55.40 52.39
C LYS A 1036 25.46 54.06 52.22
N LYS A 1037 26.06 53.12 51.47
CA LYS A 1037 25.54 51.77 51.19
C LYS A 1037 25.01 50.98 52.39
N ASN A 1038 25.53 51.23 53.60
CA ASN A 1038 25.10 50.52 54.81
C ASN A 1038 23.74 51.01 55.35
N ASN A 1039 23.26 52.19 54.92
CA ASN A 1039 22.03 52.81 55.40
C ASN A 1039 20.91 52.81 54.35
N VAL A 1040 21.25 52.60 53.08
CA VAL A 1040 20.34 52.52 51.93
C VAL A 1040 20.96 51.61 50.87
N SER A 1041 20.18 50.65 50.36
CA SER A 1041 20.59 49.80 49.24
C SER A 1041 20.71 50.63 47.96
N ASP A 1042 21.58 50.22 47.02
CA ASP A 1042 21.71 50.90 45.72
C ASP A 1042 20.36 50.93 44.97
N LYS A 1043 19.55 49.86 45.13
CA LYS A 1043 18.23 49.72 44.53
C LYS A 1043 17.24 50.73 45.09
N ALA A 1044 17.07 50.79 46.41
CA ALA A 1044 16.17 51.73 47.06
C ALA A 1044 16.61 53.18 46.80
N LYS A 1045 17.92 53.43 46.79
CA LYS A 1045 18.51 54.74 46.46
C LYS A 1045 18.12 55.20 45.06
N ALA A 1046 18.29 54.34 44.06
CA ALA A 1046 17.94 54.65 42.68
C ALA A 1046 16.45 54.96 42.51
N VAL A 1047 15.57 54.11 43.06
CA VAL A 1047 14.12 54.29 43.03
C VAL A 1047 13.72 55.64 43.64
N PHE A 1048 14.14 55.93 44.87
CA PHE A 1048 13.79 57.18 45.54
C PHE A 1048 14.25 58.43 44.78
N ILE A 1049 15.43 58.39 44.14
CA ILE A 1049 15.93 59.51 43.35
C ILE A 1049 15.07 59.70 42.10
N THR A 1050 14.83 58.62 41.35
CA THR A 1050 14.01 58.64 40.13
C THR A 1050 12.61 59.18 40.42
N ASP A 1051 11.97 58.65 41.46
CA ASP A 1051 10.60 59.01 41.83
C ASP A 1051 10.53 60.43 42.37
N GLY A 1052 11.46 60.81 43.27
CA GLY A 1052 11.55 62.17 43.79
C GLY A 1052 11.78 63.20 42.68
N GLN A 1053 12.63 62.91 41.70
CA GLN A 1053 12.85 63.78 40.54
C GLN A 1053 11.61 63.90 39.66
N SER A 1054 10.87 62.80 39.46
CA SER A 1054 9.61 62.83 38.71
C SER A 1054 8.53 63.64 39.43
N ILE A 1055 8.44 63.55 40.76
CA ILE A 1055 7.53 64.38 41.55
C ILE A 1055 7.91 65.86 41.38
N LEU A 1056 9.20 66.21 41.51
CA LEU A 1056 9.68 67.58 41.29
C LEU A 1056 9.31 68.13 39.90
N ALA A 1057 9.45 67.30 38.86
CA ALA A 1057 9.09 67.71 37.49
C ALA A 1057 7.57 67.94 37.30
N SER A 1058 6.74 67.45 38.23
CA SER A 1058 5.28 67.55 38.17
C SER A 1058 4.67 68.62 39.09
N LEU A 1059 5.46 69.17 40.03
CA LEU A 1059 5.06 70.21 40.98
C LEU A 1059 5.10 71.59 40.34
#